data_AF-A0A8J5G5J3-F1
#
_entry.id   AF-A0A8J5G5J3-F1
#
_cell.length_a   1.000
_cell.length_b   1.000
_cell.length_c   1.000
_cell.angle_alpha   90.00
_cell.angle_beta   90.00
_cell.angle_gamma   90.00
#
_symmetry.space_group_name_H-M   'P 1'
#
loop_
_entity.id
_entity.type
_entity.pdbx_description
1 polymer ?
#
loop_
_entity_poly.entity_id
_entity_poly.type
_entity_poly.pdbx_seq_one_letter_code
_entity_poly.pdbx_strand_id
1 'polypeptide(L)'
;MTMALCSPSLLLPSSSSINLPSSCSPPLLPLAHSPSSLRPSFSFLSSHRPSHSLASSLSARRHPTSGRRTVPRCTFSDVPMEETAVLQHTVPPDFLSYARAFWVTKALIAWNISDDETSVSFYASRKADLHLSDKGIQGYDVKIQLETECCGLPTNVIEKFPHIATYKVFKLPTSLDAESLLKCQLVVASYGVDGKCMNATSLQIPGVLDDIFAYTGPLGATFDNESVTLHLWAPTAQEVNVCFYEDPLGGDLLQRIKLEETNGVWSAVGPSSWEGLYYVYEVSVYHPSILQVQICTVVDPYARGLSSNGRRTWLVDLDSKNLKPVGWDKLADEKPELLSFSDISIYELHIRDFSANDQTVDFDSQGGFLAFTLQDSLGVNHLKKLCNAGLTHVHLLPSFHFAGVDDDKNNWKYIDEVEMAKLPPDSDKQQAEVTAIQDEDGYNWGYNPVIWGVPKGSYSTNPNGPNRILEFRKMVQALNRMGLRVVLDVVYNHLAASGPFDDNSVLDKVVPGYYLRRNTEGGIENSTCTNNTASEHFMMGRLIVDDLTCWAVDYKVDGFRFDLMGHIMKSTMVKAKSTLQSLSKDKDGVDGSMIYIYGEGWDFGEVANNKRGINATQFNLPGTGIGSFNDRIRDAVLGGSPFAHPLQQGFVTGLSLEPNGYDHGDKSVTDLMLSSSADHIQVGLAANLKDFILTCQDGTTKKGSEFYTYDGKSVGFTLSPVEIVNYVSAHDNETLFDIISMKTPMEHSVDDRCRMNHLATSIVALSQVLFVL
;
A
#
# COMPACT_ATOMS: atom_id res chain seq x y z
N MET A 1 14.44 54.27 29.03
CA MET A 1 15.91 54.42 29.13
C MET A 1 16.51 53.43 28.15
N THR A 2 17.02 53.83 26.98
CA THR A 2 18.29 54.54 26.67
C THR A 2 19.56 53.71 26.89
N MET A 3 20.22 53.38 25.74
CA MET A 3 21.66 53.16 25.56
C MET A 3 22.30 51.89 26.19
N ALA A 4 23.40 51.33 25.64
CA ALA A 4 23.97 51.42 24.28
C ALA A 4 25.06 50.33 24.04
N LEU A 5 25.34 50.10 22.76
CA LEU A 5 26.54 49.51 22.14
C LEU A 5 27.84 49.41 22.99
N CYS A 6 28.55 48.26 22.91
CA CYS A 6 29.96 48.21 22.49
C CYS A 6 30.50 46.78 22.23
N SER A 7 30.97 46.56 21.00
CA SER A 7 32.09 45.66 20.65
C SER A 7 33.41 46.50 20.72
N PRO A 8 34.67 46.01 20.46
CA PRO A 8 35.07 44.79 19.74
C PRO A 8 36.38 44.09 20.24
N SER A 9 36.97 43.26 19.35
CA SER A 9 38.41 42.95 19.19
C SER A 9 39.00 41.61 19.69
N LEU A 10 39.10 40.67 18.73
CA LEU A 10 40.27 39.85 18.35
C LEU A 10 41.55 39.90 19.21
N LEU A 11 42.15 38.72 19.45
CA LEU A 11 43.58 38.45 19.17
C LEU A 11 43.93 36.94 19.16
N LEU A 12 45.00 36.57 18.45
CA LEU A 12 45.58 35.21 18.34
C LEU A 12 46.92 35.12 19.12
N PRO A 13 47.29 33.92 19.59
CA PRO A 13 48.65 33.39 19.39
C PRO A 13 48.59 31.97 18.77
N SER A 14 49.25 31.63 17.66
CA SER A 14 50.69 31.61 17.33
C SER A 14 51.34 30.22 17.53
N SER A 15 52.12 29.77 16.54
CA SER A 15 52.60 28.40 16.37
C SER A 15 53.91 28.05 17.10
N SER A 16 54.22 26.75 17.16
CA SER A 16 55.60 26.23 17.24
C SER A 16 55.70 24.90 16.48
N SER A 17 56.90 24.58 15.96
CA SER A 17 57.16 23.43 15.08
C SER A 17 58.56 22.85 15.30
N ILE A 18 58.78 21.57 14.91
CA ILE A 18 60.08 20.87 14.89
C ILE A 18 60.02 19.66 13.92
N ASN A 19 61.15 19.10 13.51
CA ASN A 19 61.34 18.41 12.22
C ASN A 19 61.60 16.88 12.28
N LEU A 20 61.24 16.17 11.18
CA LEU A 20 61.98 15.17 10.34
C LEU A 20 63.03 14.21 10.97
N PRO A 21 63.26 12.97 10.44
CA PRO A 21 63.54 12.70 9.01
C PRO A 21 63.03 11.35 8.44
N SER A 22 63.69 10.80 7.41
CA SER A 22 63.10 9.90 6.39
C SER A 22 63.92 8.64 6.00
N SER A 23 63.23 7.67 5.38
CA SER A 23 63.68 6.68 4.37
C SER A 23 64.71 5.56 4.71
N CYS A 24 64.36 4.30 4.36
CA CYS A 24 65.28 3.27 3.85
C CYS A 24 64.56 2.02 3.25
N SER A 25 65.15 1.37 2.24
CA SER A 25 64.73 0.11 1.56
C SER A 25 65.91 -0.40 0.67
N PRO A 26 65.88 -1.55 -0.04
CA PRO A 26 65.35 -2.91 0.21
C PRO A 26 66.49 -3.98 0.18
N PRO A 27 66.21 -5.30 0.01
CA PRO A 27 66.50 -6.00 -1.27
C PRO A 27 65.38 -7.02 -1.66
N LEU A 28 65.11 -7.46 -2.92
CA LEU A 28 65.90 -8.08 -4.01
C LEU A 28 66.47 -9.47 -3.64
N LEU A 29 66.43 -10.57 -4.41
CA LEU A 29 65.99 -11.00 -5.78
C LEU A 29 65.98 -12.58 -5.78
N PRO A 30 66.06 -13.35 -6.91
CA PRO A 30 65.30 -13.41 -8.18
C PRO A 30 64.75 -14.83 -8.54
N LEU A 31 63.88 -14.96 -9.55
CA LEU A 31 64.11 -15.77 -10.79
C LEU A 31 62.85 -15.85 -11.68
N ALA A 32 63.03 -16.25 -12.95
CA ALA A 32 61.98 -16.40 -13.96
C ALA A 32 62.29 -17.54 -14.95
N HIS A 33 61.28 -18.06 -15.67
CA HIS A 33 61.33 -18.29 -17.13
C HIS A 33 59.98 -18.81 -17.69
N SER A 34 59.73 -18.47 -18.96
CA SER A 34 58.62 -18.91 -19.84
C SER A 34 59.16 -19.96 -20.85
N PRO A 35 58.59 -20.20 -22.05
CA PRO A 35 57.18 -20.29 -22.51
C PRO A 35 56.90 -21.54 -23.41
N SER A 36 55.61 -21.83 -23.71
CA SER A 36 55.16 -22.41 -25.01
C SER A 36 53.63 -22.38 -25.08
N SER A 37 52.90 -21.72 -26.00
CA SER A 37 52.97 -21.64 -27.47
C SER A 37 52.43 -22.88 -28.21
N LEU A 38 51.25 -22.76 -28.83
CA LEU A 38 51.00 -23.09 -30.25
C LEU A 38 49.58 -22.66 -30.71
N ARG A 39 49.53 -21.98 -31.87
CA ARG A 39 48.36 -21.90 -32.80
C ARG A 39 48.49 -23.11 -33.79
N PRO A 40 47.69 -23.32 -34.89
CA PRO A 40 46.69 -22.44 -35.51
C PRO A 40 45.45 -23.08 -36.22
N SER A 41 44.54 -22.19 -36.65
CA SER A 41 43.85 -22.13 -37.97
C SER A 41 43.03 -23.29 -38.57
N PHE A 42 41.74 -22.97 -38.83
CA PHE A 42 41.03 -23.06 -40.13
C PHE A 42 40.95 -24.37 -40.95
N SER A 43 39.70 -24.87 -41.10
CA SER A 43 38.88 -24.78 -42.34
C SER A 43 38.37 -26.06 -43.06
N PHE A 44 37.24 -25.83 -43.77
CA PHE A 44 36.69 -26.47 -44.97
C PHE A 44 35.96 -27.84 -44.96
N LEU A 45 34.64 -27.71 -45.23
CA LEU A 45 33.84 -28.44 -46.24
C LEU A 45 33.74 -29.98 -46.24
N SER A 46 32.51 -30.41 -45.92
CA SER A 46 31.59 -31.10 -46.86
C SER A 46 31.57 -32.64 -46.97
N SER A 47 30.32 -33.10 -47.13
CA SER A 47 29.85 -34.25 -47.92
C SER A 47 29.67 -35.64 -47.27
N HIS A 48 28.39 -36.03 -47.32
CA HIS A 48 27.84 -37.37 -47.60
C HIS A 48 27.51 -38.38 -46.47
N ARG A 49 26.24 -38.81 -46.57
CA ARG A 49 25.50 -39.94 -45.97
C ARG A 49 26.10 -41.30 -46.43
N PRO A 50 25.68 -42.51 -45.92
CA PRO A 50 24.35 -42.82 -45.38
C PRO A 50 24.18 -43.89 -44.26
N SER A 51 22.92 -44.00 -43.79
CA SER A 51 22.15 -45.18 -43.31
C SER A 51 22.67 -46.04 -42.13
N HIS A 52 21.85 -46.77 -41.37
CA HIS A 52 20.38 -46.95 -41.33
C HIS A 52 19.87 -46.40 -39.94
N SER A 53 18.89 -46.85 -39.15
CA SER A 53 17.66 -47.71 -39.17
C SER A 53 16.93 -47.46 -37.82
N LEU A 54 15.69 -47.87 -37.50
CA LEU A 54 14.37 -48.07 -38.14
C LEU A 54 13.39 -48.37 -36.96
N ALA A 55 12.12 -47.95 -36.87
CA ALA A 55 11.36 -46.81 -37.40
C ALA A 55 9.99 -46.75 -36.66
N SER A 56 9.38 -45.57 -36.47
CA SER A 56 8.01 -45.45 -35.90
C SER A 56 7.18 -44.32 -36.56
N SER A 57 6.02 -44.69 -37.10
CA SER A 57 4.96 -43.86 -37.71
C SER A 57 3.94 -43.37 -36.66
N LEU A 58 3.05 -42.39 -36.87
CA LEU A 58 2.84 -41.36 -37.91
C LEU A 58 1.77 -40.36 -37.40
N SER A 59 1.93 -39.05 -37.63
CA SER A 59 0.82 -38.12 -37.94
C SER A 59 1.38 -36.76 -38.46
N ALA A 60 0.51 -35.86 -38.93
CA ALA A 60 0.90 -34.81 -39.87
C ALA A 60 1.19 -33.42 -39.25
N ARG A 61 2.22 -32.73 -39.78
CA ARG A 61 2.42 -31.28 -39.64
C ARG A 61 1.65 -30.50 -40.72
N ARG A 62 1.30 -29.24 -40.44
CA ARG A 62 1.44 -28.11 -41.40
C ARG A 62 1.90 -26.85 -40.67
N HIS A 63 2.73 -26.03 -41.34
CA HIS A 63 3.12 -24.69 -40.89
C HIS A 63 2.15 -23.63 -41.44
N PRO A 64 2.00 -22.46 -40.77
CA PRO A 64 1.22 -21.33 -41.26
C PRO A 64 2.00 -20.43 -42.23
N THR A 65 1.29 -19.62 -43.02
CA THR A 65 1.86 -18.56 -43.87
C THR A 65 0.98 -17.31 -43.89
N SER A 66 1.59 -16.16 -43.61
CA SER A 66 1.22 -14.78 -44.01
C SER A 66 -0.24 -14.44 -44.36
N GLY A 67 -0.84 -13.51 -43.60
CA GLY A 67 -2.04 -12.78 -44.04
C GLY A 67 -2.32 -11.54 -43.19
N ARG A 68 -2.24 -10.33 -43.76
CA ARG A 68 -2.74 -9.10 -43.13
C ARG A 68 -4.26 -9.23 -42.91
N ARG A 69 -4.77 -8.78 -41.77
CA ARG A 69 -6.20 -8.49 -41.58
C ARG A 69 -6.41 -7.07 -41.09
N THR A 70 -7.34 -6.37 -41.74
CA THR A 70 -7.78 -5.02 -41.43
C THR A 70 -8.86 -5.02 -40.35
N VAL A 71 -8.87 -4.00 -39.50
CA VAL A 71 -9.94 -3.77 -38.51
C VAL A 71 -11.27 -3.44 -39.22
N PRO A 72 -12.40 -4.09 -38.89
CA PRO A 72 -13.71 -3.70 -39.37
C PRO A 72 -14.25 -2.46 -38.62
N ARG A 73 -14.88 -1.53 -39.35
CA ARG A 73 -15.72 -0.49 -38.74
C ARG A 73 -17.00 -1.12 -38.17
N CYS A 74 -17.46 -0.65 -37.02
CA CYS A 74 -18.83 -0.82 -36.59
C CYS A 74 -19.78 -0.03 -37.50
N THR A 75 -20.90 -0.64 -37.88
CA THR A 75 -22.05 0.04 -38.48
C THR A 75 -23.30 -0.43 -37.75
N PHE A 76 -24.12 0.51 -37.25
CA PHE A 76 -25.41 0.18 -36.67
C PHE A 76 -26.33 -0.43 -37.74
N SER A 77 -27.07 -1.46 -37.35
CA SER A 77 -28.15 -2.05 -38.14
C SER A 77 -29.25 -2.52 -37.18
N ASP A 78 -30.43 -1.91 -37.29
CA ASP A 78 -31.57 -2.26 -36.46
C ASP A 78 -32.02 -3.71 -36.72
N VAL A 79 -32.32 -4.43 -35.63
CA VAL A 79 -32.92 -5.77 -35.64
C VAL A 79 -34.11 -5.75 -34.67
N PRO A 80 -35.27 -6.38 -34.98
CA PRO A 80 -36.51 -6.09 -34.26
C PRO A 80 -36.54 -6.61 -32.81
N MET A 81 -37.46 -6.04 -32.02
CA MET A 81 -37.93 -6.68 -30.79
C MET A 81 -38.65 -7.99 -31.12
N GLU A 82 -38.11 -9.11 -30.65
CA GLU A 82 -38.87 -10.36 -30.47
C GLU A 82 -39.17 -10.62 -28.99
N GLU A 83 -40.01 -11.61 -28.74
CA GLU A 83 -40.95 -11.63 -27.61
C GLU A 83 -40.32 -11.83 -26.21
N THR A 84 -41.09 -11.42 -25.20
CA THR A 84 -40.75 -11.56 -23.78
C THR A 84 -40.63 -13.02 -23.36
N ALA A 85 -39.39 -13.51 -23.28
CA ALA A 85 -39.10 -14.78 -22.61
C ALA A 85 -39.52 -14.69 -21.13
N VAL A 86 -40.41 -15.58 -20.70
CA VAL A 86 -40.81 -15.69 -19.29
C VAL A 86 -39.61 -16.20 -18.48
N LEU A 87 -39.07 -15.34 -17.62
CA LEU A 87 -38.00 -15.69 -16.69
C LEU A 87 -38.45 -16.84 -15.77
N GLN A 88 -37.92 -18.04 -16.01
CA GLN A 88 -38.14 -19.15 -15.10
C GLN A 88 -37.30 -18.94 -13.84
N HIS A 89 -37.95 -18.53 -12.76
CA HIS A 89 -37.34 -18.45 -11.43
C HIS A 89 -36.78 -19.83 -11.04
N THR A 90 -35.48 -19.98 -11.21
CA THR A 90 -34.68 -21.17 -10.93
C THR A 90 -33.39 -20.68 -10.29
N VAL A 91 -33.08 -21.22 -9.11
CA VAL A 91 -31.86 -20.89 -8.38
C VAL A 91 -30.65 -21.25 -9.26
N PRO A 92 -29.66 -20.35 -9.47
CA PRO A 92 -28.46 -20.68 -10.23
C PRO A 92 -27.76 -21.93 -9.67
N PRO A 93 -27.26 -22.87 -10.51
CA PRO A 93 -26.57 -24.06 -10.02
C PRO A 93 -25.35 -23.75 -9.15
N ASP A 94 -24.74 -22.58 -9.35
CA ASP A 94 -23.57 -22.08 -8.67
C ASP A 94 -23.88 -21.12 -7.50
N PHE A 95 -25.14 -20.99 -7.05
CA PHE A 95 -25.63 -19.99 -6.07
C PHE A 95 -24.75 -19.71 -4.82
N LEU A 96 -23.89 -20.66 -4.45
CA LEU A 96 -22.91 -20.56 -3.36
C LEU A 96 -21.76 -19.57 -3.67
N SER A 97 -21.44 -19.35 -4.95
CA SER A 97 -20.48 -18.34 -5.45
C SER A 97 -20.89 -16.92 -5.01
N TYR A 98 -22.20 -16.67 -4.99
CA TYR A 98 -22.81 -15.41 -4.58
C TYR A 98 -23.03 -15.35 -3.07
N ALA A 99 -22.60 -14.26 -2.44
CA ALA A 99 -22.99 -13.86 -1.08
C ALA A 99 -23.76 -12.53 -1.07
N ARG A 100 -25.06 -12.59 -1.38
CA ARG A 100 -25.97 -11.42 -1.52
C ARG A 100 -26.76 -11.09 -0.24
N ALA A 101 -26.63 -11.91 0.79
CA ALA A 101 -27.22 -11.70 2.11
C ALA A 101 -26.12 -11.34 3.14
N PHE A 102 -26.46 -10.52 4.12
CA PHE A 102 -25.54 -9.97 5.11
C PHE A 102 -26.03 -10.34 6.52
N TRP A 103 -25.23 -11.07 7.29
CA TRP A 103 -25.48 -11.27 8.72
C TRP A 103 -24.89 -10.08 9.47
N VAL A 104 -25.75 -9.15 9.90
CA VAL A 104 -25.35 -7.79 10.32
C VAL A 104 -25.24 -7.60 11.83
N THR A 105 -25.97 -8.39 12.62
CA THR A 105 -25.89 -8.49 14.09
C THR A 105 -26.28 -9.91 14.50
N LYS A 106 -26.03 -10.33 15.76
CA LYS A 106 -26.37 -11.66 16.28
C LYS A 106 -27.83 -12.05 16.03
N ALA A 107 -28.74 -11.09 15.96
CA ALA A 107 -30.18 -11.31 15.77
C ALA A 107 -30.71 -11.06 14.33
N LEU A 108 -29.95 -10.41 13.43
CA LEU A 108 -30.50 -9.90 12.16
C LEU A 108 -29.65 -10.28 10.93
N ILE A 109 -30.35 -10.73 9.88
CA ILE A 109 -29.85 -10.88 8.50
C ILE A 109 -30.55 -9.85 7.60
N ALA A 110 -29.80 -9.18 6.74
CA ALA A 110 -30.30 -8.30 5.69
C ALA A 110 -30.16 -9.00 4.32
N TRP A 111 -31.23 -9.05 3.52
CA TRP A 111 -31.18 -9.62 2.17
C TRP A 111 -32.17 -8.91 1.23
N ASN A 112 -31.70 -8.50 0.05
CA ASN A 112 -32.54 -7.88 -0.97
C ASN A 112 -33.23 -8.97 -1.81
N ILE A 113 -34.52 -9.21 -1.56
CA ILE A 113 -35.36 -10.21 -2.24
C ILE A 113 -36.72 -9.63 -2.65
N SER A 114 -37.38 -10.25 -3.62
CA SER A 114 -38.66 -9.84 -4.18
C SER A 114 -39.84 -10.00 -3.19
N ASP A 115 -40.99 -9.38 -3.50
CA ASP A 115 -42.20 -9.41 -2.63
C ASP A 115 -43.02 -10.70 -2.76
N ASP A 116 -42.79 -11.51 -3.80
CA ASP A 116 -43.38 -12.85 -3.98
C ASP A 116 -42.61 -13.97 -3.26
N GLU A 117 -41.43 -13.67 -2.72
CA GLU A 117 -40.58 -14.59 -1.95
C GLU A 117 -41.07 -14.68 -0.49
N THR A 118 -42.12 -15.48 -0.25
CA THR A 118 -42.94 -15.44 0.97
C THR A 118 -42.33 -16.05 2.23
N SER A 119 -41.27 -16.86 2.13
CA SER A 119 -40.60 -17.42 3.30
C SER A 119 -39.10 -17.65 3.07
N VAL A 120 -38.27 -17.37 4.08
CA VAL A 120 -36.81 -17.51 4.03
C VAL A 120 -36.32 -18.50 5.09
N SER A 121 -35.53 -19.49 4.70
CA SER A 121 -34.82 -20.39 5.62
C SER A 121 -33.31 -20.12 5.60
N PHE A 122 -32.71 -20.14 6.79
CA PHE A 122 -31.26 -20.18 7.02
C PHE A 122 -30.79 -21.63 7.15
N TYR A 123 -29.59 -21.92 6.63
CA TYR A 123 -28.97 -23.23 6.59
C TYR A 123 -27.50 -23.14 6.98
N ALA A 124 -27.02 -24.14 7.71
CA ALA A 124 -25.60 -24.29 8.03
C ALA A 124 -25.10 -25.73 7.88
N SER A 125 -23.86 -25.90 7.44
CA SER A 125 -23.13 -27.18 7.41
C SER A 125 -21.71 -26.98 7.93
N ARG A 126 -21.32 -27.72 8.98
CA ARG A 126 -19.98 -27.62 9.57
C ARG A 126 -18.89 -28.21 8.67
N LYS A 127 -19.26 -29.12 7.77
CA LYS A 127 -18.37 -29.76 6.80
C LYS A 127 -18.30 -29.05 5.44
N ALA A 128 -19.16 -28.06 5.21
CA ALA A 128 -19.42 -27.45 3.92
C ALA A 128 -20.08 -28.38 2.87
N ASP A 129 -20.99 -29.24 3.31
CA ASP A 129 -21.74 -30.18 2.46
C ASP A 129 -23.00 -29.56 1.79
N LEU A 130 -23.26 -28.24 1.91
CA LEU A 130 -24.50 -27.64 1.39
C LEU A 130 -24.54 -27.67 -0.15
N HIS A 131 -25.67 -28.13 -0.68
CA HIS A 131 -25.93 -28.16 -2.12
C HIS A 131 -27.43 -28.02 -2.42
N LEU A 132 -27.75 -27.57 -3.64
CA LEU A 132 -29.13 -27.52 -4.14
C LEU A 132 -29.55 -28.89 -4.70
N SER A 133 -30.83 -29.22 -4.56
CA SER A 133 -31.48 -30.37 -5.18
C SER A 133 -32.93 -30.02 -5.57
N ASP A 134 -33.63 -30.93 -6.25
CA ASP A 134 -35.07 -30.84 -6.52
C ASP A 134 -35.93 -30.64 -5.24
N LYS A 135 -35.37 -30.95 -4.06
CA LYS A 135 -36.00 -30.80 -2.73
C LYS A 135 -35.54 -29.53 -2.00
N GLY A 136 -34.92 -28.59 -2.70
CA GLY A 136 -34.22 -27.44 -2.11
C GLY A 136 -32.87 -27.82 -1.51
N ILE A 137 -32.33 -26.95 -0.65
CA ILE A 137 -31.01 -27.10 0.00
C ILE A 137 -30.94 -28.39 0.82
N GLN A 138 -29.88 -29.18 0.63
CA GLN A 138 -29.54 -30.40 1.38
C GLN A 138 -28.12 -30.26 1.98
N GLY A 139 -27.67 -31.28 2.74
CA GLY A 139 -26.33 -31.31 3.34
C GLY A 139 -26.15 -30.42 4.58
N TYR A 140 -27.26 -29.90 5.13
CA TYR A 140 -27.26 -29.05 6.32
C TYR A 140 -27.27 -29.88 7.61
N ASP A 141 -26.53 -29.40 8.61
CA ASP A 141 -26.65 -29.84 10.01
C ASP A 141 -27.80 -29.08 10.71
N VAL A 142 -28.04 -27.83 10.31
CA VAL A 142 -29.04 -26.92 10.89
C VAL A 142 -29.86 -26.26 9.80
N LYS A 143 -31.19 -26.28 9.96
CA LYS A 143 -32.16 -25.46 9.20
C LYS A 143 -33.01 -24.65 10.18
N ILE A 144 -33.17 -23.35 9.92
CA ILE A 144 -33.99 -22.42 10.71
C ILE A 144 -34.91 -21.67 9.76
N GLN A 145 -36.20 -21.58 10.09
CA GLN A 145 -37.11 -20.67 9.40
C GLN A 145 -36.97 -19.27 10.01
N LEU A 146 -36.73 -18.25 9.17
CA LEU A 146 -36.59 -16.87 9.62
C LEU A 146 -37.95 -16.15 9.63
N GLU A 147 -38.09 -15.18 10.53
CA GLU A 147 -39.22 -14.25 10.60
C GLU A 147 -38.84 -12.90 9.99
N THR A 148 -39.72 -12.26 9.23
CA THR A 148 -39.46 -10.91 8.67
C THR A 148 -39.54 -9.84 9.76
N GLU A 149 -38.58 -8.91 9.79
CA GLU A 149 -38.65 -7.68 10.59
C GLU A 149 -39.27 -6.55 9.78
N CYS A 150 -40.35 -5.96 10.29
CA CYS A 150 -41.05 -4.83 9.67
C CYS A 150 -40.41 -3.48 10.00
N CYS A 151 -39.60 -3.41 11.06
CA CYS A 151 -38.93 -2.16 11.49
C CYS A 151 -37.69 -1.77 10.65
N GLY A 152 -37.26 -2.61 9.70
CA GLY A 152 -36.05 -2.36 8.89
C GLY A 152 -34.75 -2.54 9.66
N LEU A 153 -33.66 -1.96 9.15
CA LEU A 153 -32.34 -2.04 9.80
C LEU A 153 -32.19 -0.99 10.92
N PRO A 154 -31.59 -1.35 12.08
CA PRO A 154 -31.24 -0.39 13.12
C PRO A 154 -30.28 0.70 12.62
N THR A 155 -30.38 1.91 13.17
CA THR A 155 -29.61 3.08 12.73
C THR A 155 -28.10 2.85 12.72
N ASN A 156 -27.55 2.21 13.76
CA ASN A 156 -26.12 1.87 13.85
C ASN A 156 -25.66 0.87 12.77
N VAL A 157 -26.57 0.03 12.25
CA VAL A 157 -26.29 -0.88 11.13
C VAL A 157 -26.33 -0.12 9.80
N ILE A 158 -27.26 0.83 9.65
CA ILE A 158 -27.34 1.71 8.47
C ILE A 158 -26.13 2.65 8.39
N GLU A 159 -25.68 3.22 9.52
CA GLU A 159 -24.49 4.08 9.59
C GLU A 159 -23.21 3.33 9.21
N LYS A 160 -23.10 2.04 9.55
CA LYS A 160 -21.97 1.18 9.22
C LYS A 160 -22.03 0.61 7.80
N PHE A 161 -23.22 0.27 7.31
CA PHE A 161 -23.42 -0.35 6.00
C PHE A 161 -24.49 0.38 5.16
N PRO A 162 -24.29 1.66 4.79
CA PRO A 162 -25.34 2.46 4.15
C PRO A 162 -25.78 1.92 2.77
N HIS A 163 -24.91 1.19 2.08
CA HIS A 163 -25.20 0.50 0.81
C HIS A 163 -26.24 -0.64 0.90
N ILE A 164 -26.59 -1.12 2.10
CA ILE A 164 -27.66 -2.11 2.31
C ILE A 164 -28.86 -1.55 3.10
N ALA A 165 -28.94 -0.23 3.33
CA ALA A 165 -29.95 0.40 4.19
C ALA A 165 -31.42 0.12 3.80
N THR A 166 -31.68 -0.26 2.54
CA THR A 166 -33.00 -0.57 2.00
C THR A 166 -33.33 -2.07 1.95
N TYR A 167 -32.44 -2.95 2.42
CA TYR A 167 -32.62 -4.40 2.33
C TYR A 167 -33.71 -4.88 3.29
N LYS A 168 -34.43 -5.96 2.91
CA LYS A 168 -35.37 -6.63 3.83
C LYS A 168 -34.59 -7.29 4.96
N VAL A 169 -35.20 -7.31 6.14
CA VAL A 169 -34.55 -7.77 7.37
C VAL A 169 -35.26 -9.00 7.91
N PHE A 170 -34.47 -9.96 8.38
CA PHE A 170 -34.93 -11.27 8.84
C PHE A 170 -34.31 -11.58 10.22
N LYS A 171 -35.15 -12.05 11.14
CA LYS A 171 -34.78 -12.35 12.52
C LYS A 171 -34.27 -13.77 12.67
N LEU A 172 -33.21 -13.91 13.45
CA LEU A 172 -32.72 -15.18 13.97
C LEU A 172 -33.25 -15.38 15.41
N PRO A 173 -33.51 -16.63 15.85
CA PRO A 173 -33.93 -16.90 17.22
C PRO A 173 -32.91 -16.41 18.25
N THR A 174 -33.35 -15.81 19.36
CA THR A 174 -32.45 -15.34 20.42
C THR A 174 -31.73 -16.47 21.18
N SER A 175 -32.23 -17.70 21.07
CA SER A 175 -31.59 -18.92 21.58
C SER A 175 -30.58 -19.55 20.62
N LEU A 176 -30.18 -18.84 19.55
CA LEU A 176 -29.24 -19.34 18.55
C LEU A 176 -27.79 -19.25 19.02
N ASP A 177 -27.09 -20.38 18.94
CA ASP A 177 -25.62 -20.45 19.05
C ASP A 177 -24.97 -19.90 17.77
N ALA A 178 -24.90 -18.57 17.68
CA ALA A 178 -24.24 -17.88 16.57
C ALA A 178 -22.73 -18.14 16.56
N GLU A 179 -22.09 -18.25 17.73
CA GLU A 179 -20.67 -18.54 17.88
C GLU A 179 -20.25 -19.85 17.18
N SER A 180 -20.97 -20.94 17.39
CA SER A 180 -20.70 -22.21 16.69
C SER A 180 -21.03 -22.15 15.20
N LEU A 181 -22.08 -21.40 14.81
CA LEU A 181 -22.55 -21.34 13.42
C LEU A 181 -21.65 -20.49 12.52
N LEU A 182 -20.97 -19.48 13.05
CA LEU A 182 -20.00 -18.67 12.30
C LEU A 182 -18.73 -19.43 11.90
N LYS A 183 -18.59 -20.68 12.35
CA LYS A 183 -17.53 -21.63 11.96
C LYS A 183 -17.96 -22.60 10.85
N CYS A 184 -19.18 -22.47 10.34
CA CYS A 184 -19.78 -23.34 9.32
C CYS A 184 -19.84 -22.67 7.94
N GLN A 185 -20.13 -23.45 6.89
CA GLN A 185 -20.69 -22.93 5.65
C GLN A 185 -22.13 -22.48 5.91
N LEU A 186 -22.50 -21.28 5.44
CA LEU A 186 -23.78 -20.63 5.73
C LEU A 186 -24.50 -20.16 4.47
N VAL A 187 -25.81 -20.44 4.37
CA VAL A 187 -26.69 -20.10 3.24
C VAL A 187 -28.04 -19.60 3.76
N VAL A 188 -28.62 -18.62 3.08
CA VAL A 188 -30.09 -18.38 3.11
C VAL A 188 -30.70 -18.76 1.77
N ALA A 189 -31.92 -19.30 1.82
CA ALA A 189 -32.72 -19.57 0.64
C ALA A 189 -34.18 -19.16 0.87
N SER A 190 -34.80 -18.66 -0.18
CA SER A 190 -36.19 -18.20 -0.20
C SER A 190 -37.10 -19.17 -0.96
N TYR A 191 -38.38 -19.15 -0.61
CA TYR A 191 -39.39 -20.04 -1.14
C TYR A 191 -40.65 -19.27 -1.55
N GLY A 192 -41.22 -19.65 -2.70
CA GLY A 192 -42.48 -19.11 -3.19
C GLY A 192 -43.69 -19.71 -2.46
N VAL A 193 -44.89 -19.25 -2.82
CA VAL A 193 -46.18 -19.72 -2.26
C VAL A 193 -46.41 -21.22 -2.51
N ASP A 194 -45.80 -21.79 -3.54
CA ASP A 194 -45.82 -23.22 -3.89
C ASP A 194 -44.81 -24.07 -3.09
N GLY A 195 -43.97 -23.44 -2.26
CA GLY A 195 -42.89 -24.10 -1.52
C GLY A 195 -41.64 -24.40 -2.36
N LYS A 196 -41.57 -23.96 -3.61
CA LYS A 196 -40.39 -24.11 -4.47
C LYS A 196 -39.29 -23.14 -4.05
N CYS A 197 -38.03 -23.58 -4.09
CA CYS A 197 -36.87 -22.71 -3.87
C CYS A 197 -36.78 -21.68 -5.01
N MET A 198 -36.88 -20.38 -4.67
CA MET A 198 -36.89 -19.28 -5.64
C MET A 198 -35.50 -18.66 -5.79
N ASN A 199 -34.83 -18.40 -4.67
CA ASN A 199 -33.50 -17.80 -4.62
C ASN A 199 -32.67 -18.47 -3.51
N ALA A 200 -31.34 -18.45 -3.62
CA ALA A 200 -30.42 -18.87 -2.57
C ALA A 200 -29.08 -18.15 -2.69
N THR A 201 -28.37 -17.97 -1.58
CA THR A 201 -27.07 -17.28 -1.56
C THR A 201 -26.32 -17.56 -0.25
N SER A 202 -24.98 -17.53 -0.32
CA SER A 202 -24.10 -17.49 0.86
C SER A 202 -24.26 -16.19 1.66
N LEU A 203 -23.73 -16.12 2.89
CA LEU A 203 -23.78 -14.89 3.71
C LEU A 203 -22.43 -14.16 3.79
N GLN A 204 -22.47 -12.83 3.78
CA GLN A 204 -21.40 -11.96 4.26
C GLN A 204 -21.58 -11.74 5.76
N ILE A 205 -20.57 -12.04 6.56
CA ILE A 205 -20.64 -12.06 8.04
C ILE A 205 -19.85 -10.97 8.83
N PRO A 206 -19.15 -9.98 8.25
CA PRO A 206 -18.40 -9.00 9.05
C PRO A 206 -19.22 -8.21 10.09
N GLY A 207 -20.50 -7.95 9.81
CA GLY A 207 -21.38 -7.25 10.75
C GLY A 207 -21.56 -8.02 12.06
N VAL A 208 -21.99 -9.27 11.98
CA VAL A 208 -22.13 -10.15 13.16
C VAL A 208 -20.80 -10.53 13.80
N LEU A 209 -19.71 -10.66 13.02
CA LEU A 209 -18.37 -10.89 13.59
C LEU A 209 -17.93 -9.73 14.49
N ASP A 210 -18.21 -8.49 14.12
CA ASP A 210 -17.93 -7.34 14.99
C ASP A 210 -18.93 -7.23 16.17
N ASP A 211 -20.20 -7.58 15.96
CA ASP A 211 -21.26 -7.53 16.99
C ASP A 211 -21.01 -8.54 18.14
N ILE A 212 -20.32 -9.66 17.87
CA ILE A 212 -20.02 -10.72 18.85
C ILE A 212 -18.55 -10.73 19.28
N PHE A 213 -17.60 -10.50 18.36
CA PHE A 213 -16.17 -10.78 18.56
C PHE A 213 -15.25 -9.56 18.40
N ALA A 214 -15.75 -8.33 18.32
CA ALA A 214 -14.89 -7.14 18.34
C ALA A 214 -14.03 -7.10 19.61
N TYR A 215 -12.70 -7.12 19.46
CA TYR A 215 -11.77 -7.43 20.54
C TYR A 215 -10.66 -6.37 20.70
N THR A 216 -10.40 -6.00 21.95
CA THR A 216 -9.46 -4.92 22.33
C THR A 216 -8.28 -5.37 23.20
N GLY A 217 -8.18 -6.67 23.54
CA GLY A 217 -7.04 -7.23 24.27
C GLY A 217 -5.82 -7.53 23.36
N PRO A 218 -4.76 -8.16 23.89
CA PRO A 218 -3.52 -8.41 23.15
C PRO A 218 -3.71 -9.29 21.91
N LEU A 219 -2.96 -9.00 20.84
CA LEU A 219 -2.88 -9.78 19.60
C LEU A 219 -1.43 -9.88 19.14
N GLY A 220 -1.10 -10.97 18.44
CA GLY A 220 0.28 -11.35 18.13
C GLY A 220 0.99 -11.94 19.35
N ALA A 221 2.31 -11.72 19.41
CA ALA A 221 3.14 -12.14 20.53
C ALA A 221 3.16 -11.11 21.67
N THR A 222 3.13 -11.61 22.91
CA THR A 222 3.33 -10.83 24.13
C THR A 222 4.35 -11.52 25.03
N PHE A 223 5.23 -10.74 25.66
CA PHE A 223 6.37 -11.24 26.42
C PHE A 223 6.26 -10.82 27.90
N ASP A 224 6.56 -11.75 28.79
CA ASP A 224 6.81 -11.53 30.21
C ASP A 224 8.09 -12.29 30.62
N ASN A 225 8.66 -11.94 31.76
CA ASN A 225 9.94 -12.42 32.27
C ASN A 225 10.10 -13.96 32.30
N GLU A 226 8.98 -14.69 32.42
CA GLU A 226 8.96 -16.16 32.47
C GLU A 226 8.23 -16.82 31.28
N SER A 227 7.51 -16.07 30.44
CA SER A 227 6.60 -16.65 29.44
C SER A 227 6.40 -15.80 28.18
N VAL A 228 6.03 -16.46 27.08
CA VAL A 228 5.51 -15.83 25.86
C VAL A 228 4.07 -16.27 25.65
N THR A 229 3.16 -15.35 25.35
CA THR A 229 1.77 -15.67 24.99
C THR A 229 1.45 -15.19 23.58
N LEU A 230 1.00 -16.13 22.74
CA LEU A 230 0.51 -15.87 21.38
C LEU A 230 -1.02 -15.69 21.39
N HIS A 231 -1.53 -14.74 20.60
CA HIS A 231 -2.95 -14.43 20.49
C HIS A 231 -3.35 -14.16 19.03
N LEU A 232 -4.26 -14.97 18.47
CA LEU A 232 -4.78 -14.83 17.10
C LEU A 232 -6.30 -14.64 17.09
N TRP A 233 -6.79 -13.54 16.52
CA TRP A 233 -8.22 -13.35 16.30
C TRP A 233 -8.67 -14.12 15.06
N ALA A 234 -9.39 -15.23 15.27
CA ALA A 234 -9.86 -16.14 14.22
C ALA A 234 -11.23 -16.77 14.56
N PRO A 235 -12.29 -15.95 14.73
CA PRO A 235 -13.60 -16.41 15.22
C PRO A 235 -14.29 -17.44 14.31
N THR A 236 -13.99 -17.45 13.01
CA THR A 236 -14.55 -18.40 12.04
C THR A 236 -13.79 -19.73 11.97
N ALA A 237 -12.62 -19.84 12.61
CA ALA A 237 -11.83 -21.06 12.61
C ALA A 237 -12.49 -22.17 13.44
N GLN A 238 -12.37 -23.41 12.99
CA GLN A 238 -12.78 -24.62 13.71
C GLN A 238 -11.66 -25.17 14.61
N GLU A 239 -10.39 -24.91 14.24
CA GLU A 239 -9.20 -25.24 15.01
C GLU A 239 -8.04 -24.32 14.61
N VAL A 240 -7.21 -23.91 15.56
CA VAL A 240 -5.91 -23.27 15.32
C VAL A 240 -4.82 -24.04 16.06
N ASN A 241 -3.72 -24.34 15.36
CA ASN A 241 -2.47 -24.80 15.95
C ASN A 241 -1.34 -23.81 15.64
N VAL A 242 -0.33 -23.71 16.51
CA VAL A 242 0.97 -23.10 16.20
C VAL A 242 2.01 -24.19 15.96
N CYS A 243 2.86 -23.98 14.96
CA CYS A 243 3.95 -24.88 14.57
C CYS A 243 5.29 -24.14 14.66
N PHE A 244 6.20 -24.62 15.52
CA PHE A 244 7.51 -24.01 15.81
C PHE A 244 8.69 -24.70 15.11
N TYR A 245 9.71 -23.92 14.75
CA TYR A 245 10.92 -24.33 14.03
C TYR A 245 12.15 -23.54 14.53
N GLU A 246 13.36 -24.14 14.49
CA GLU A 246 14.62 -23.40 14.71
C GLU A 246 15.05 -22.63 13.46
N ASP A 247 14.94 -23.27 12.28
CA ASP A 247 15.36 -22.69 11.01
C ASP A 247 14.39 -21.60 10.51
N PRO A 248 14.89 -20.54 9.84
CA PRO A 248 14.04 -19.60 9.11
C PRO A 248 13.38 -20.24 7.88
N LEU A 249 14.09 -21.16 7.22
CA LEU A 249 13.73 -21.76 5.93
C LEU A 249 14.10 -23.26 5.97
N GLY A 250 13.13 -24.15 5.81
CA GLY A 250 13.36 -25.60 5.95
C GLY A 250 13.35 -26.07 7.41
N GLY A 251 14.20 -27.02 7.78
CA GLY A 251 14.22 -27.59 9.14
C GLY A 251 13.03 -28.48 9.48
N ASP A 252 13.19 -29.29 10.53
CA ASP A 252 12.11 -30.12 11.08
C ASP A 252 11.17 -29.32 12.00
N LEU A 253 9.92 -29.77 12.11
CA LEU A 253 8.92 -29.23 13.05
C LEU A 253 9.31 -29.62 14.49
N LEU A 254 9.67 -28.63 15.32
CA LEU A 254 10.02 -28.86 16.73
C LEU A 254 8.80 -29.28 17.55
N GLN A 255 7.73 -28.50 17.44
CA GLN A 255 6.55 -28.61 18.29
C GLN A 255 5.33 -28.07 17.56
N ARG A 256 4.22 -28.82 17.68
CA ARG A 256 2.87 -28.35 17.34
C ARG A 256 2.07 -28.22 18.62
N ILE A 257 1.37 -27.10 18.79
CA ILE A 257 0.54 -26.82 19.97
C ILE A 257 -0.81 -26.34 19.49
N LYS A 258 -1.89 -26.96 19.98
CA LYS A 258 -3.26 -26.49 19.75
C LYS A 258 -3.55 -25.29 20.64
N LEU A 259 -4.09 -24.23 20.08
CA LEU A 259 -4.49 -23.04 20.82
C LEU A 259 -5.88 -23.25 21.45
N GLU A 260 -6.15 -22.57 22.55
CA GLU A 260 -7.46 -22.53 23.20
C GLU A 260 -8.22 -21.26 22.77
N GLU A 261 -9.48 -21.42 22.36
CA GLU A 261 -10.34 -20.31 21.94
C GLU A 261 -11.10 -19.71 23.13
N THR A 262 -11.14 -18.38 23.22
CA THR A 262 -12.07 -17.63 24.06
C THR A 262 -12.56 -16.40 23.29
N ASN A 263 -13.88 -16.29 23.10
CA ASN A 263 -14.53 -15.18 22.42
C ASN A 263 -13.90 -14.82 21.04
N GLY A 264 -13.63 -15.83 20.22
CA GLY A 264 -13.06 -15.65 18.87
C GLY A 264 -11.53 -15.44 18.82
N VAL A 265 -10.87 -15.31 19.97
CA VAL A 265 -9.41 -15.22 20.08
C VAL A 265 -8.86 -16.57 20.50
N TRP A 266 -7.95 -17.09 19.70
CA TRP A 266 -7.18 -18.31 19.97
C TRP A 266 -5.88 -17.91 20.66
N SER A 267 -5.49 -18.63 21.72
CA SER A 267 -4.28 -18.31 22.50
C SER A 267 -3.50 -19.53 22.95
N ALA A 268 -2.20 -19.34 23.17
CA ALA A 268 -1.33 -20.31 23.84
C ALA A 268 -0.24 -19.60 24.63
N VAL A 269 -0.02 -20.04 25.88
CA VAL A 269 1.07 -19.58 26.77
C VAL A 269 2.20 -20.61 26.70
N GLY A 270 3.44 -20.13 26.60
CA GLY A 270 4.66 -20.95 26.57
C GLY A 270 5.81 -20.37 27.37
N PRO A 271 6.92 -21.12 27.52
CA PRO A 271 8.11 -20.63 28.19
C PRO A 271 8.78 -19.49 27.42
N SER A 272 9.55 -18.65 28.12
CA SER A 272 10.40 -17.62 27.49
C SER A 272 11.39 -18.17 26.45
N SER A 273 11.73 -19.46 26.48
CA SER A 273 12.53 -20.14 25.46
C SER A 273 11.83 -20.33 24.09
N TRP A 274 10.64 -19.73 23.89
CA TRP A 274 10.07 -19.53 22.55
C TRP A 274 10.63 -18.28 21.84
N GLU A 275 11.23 -17.32 22.57
CA GLU A 275 11.88 -16.16 21.95
C GLU A 275 13.01 -16.64 21.02
N GLY A 276 13.06 -16.07 19.81
CA GLY A 276 14.04 -16.40 18.77
C GLY A 276 13.64 -17.55 17.85
N LEU A 277 12.60 -18.34 18.17
CA LEU A 277 12.08 -19.38 17.27
C LEU A 277 11.29 -18.79 16.10
N TYR A 278 11.12 -19.59 15.05
CA TYR A 278 10.22 -19.29 13.94
C TYR A 278 8.88 -20.04 14.10
N TYR A 279 7.77 -19.42 13.71
CA TYR A 279 6.45 -20.05 13.77
C TYR A 279 5.51 -19.67 12.62
N VAL A 280 4.51 -20.53 12.41
CA VAL A 280 3.31 -20.30 11.61
C VAL A 280 2.10 -20.86 12.34
N TYR A 281 0.92 -20.33 12.05
CA TYR A 281 -0.35 -20.95 12.44
C TYR A 281 -0.82 -21.92 11.35
N GLU A 282 -1.38 -23.05 11.77
CA GLU A 282 -2.29 -23.86 10.97
C GLU A 282 -3.72 -23.53 11.38
N VAL A 283 -4.46 -22.85 10.51
CA VAL A 283 -5.84 -22.40 10.75
C VAL A 283 -6.80 -23.25 9.92
N SER A 284 -7.63 -24.05 10.58
CA SER A 284 -8.69 -24.85 9.94
C SER A 284 -9.97 -24.02 9.85
N VAL A 285 -10.34 -23.52 8.68
CA VAL A 285 -11.42 -22.53 8.50
C VAL A 285 -12.23 -22.77 7.21
N TYR A 286 -13.52 -22.43 7.22
CA TYR A 286 -14.34 -22.42 6.00
C TYR A 286 -13.95 -21.25 5.10
N HIS A 287 -13.56 -21.53 3.86
CA HIS A 287 -13.12 -20.51 2.90
C HIS A 287 -14.14 -20.33 1.75
N PRO A 288 -14.89 -19.21 1.69
CA PRO A 288 -15.99 -19.04 0.74
C PRO A 288 -15.61 -19.15 -0.74
N SER A 289 -14.39 -18.77 -1.13
CA SER A 289 -13.93 -18.84 -2.54
C SER A 289 -13.72 -20.26 -3.08
N ILE A 290 -13.61 -21.27 -2.22
CA ILE A 290 -13.47 -22.70 -2.61
C ILE A 290 -14.56 -23.60 -2.02
N LEU A 291 -15.51 -23.01 -1.26
CA LEU A 291 -16.67 -23.66 -0.66
C LEU A 291 -16.33 -24.86 0.23
N GLN A 292 -15.17 -24.86 0.87
CA GLN A 292 -14.64 -25.98 1.67
C GLN A 292 -14.01 -25.51 2.99
N VAL A 293 -13.91 -26.41 3.96
CA VAL A 293 -13.06 -26.21 5.15
C VAL A 293 -11.62 -26.58 4.78
N GLN A 294 -10.72 -25.61 4.85
CA GLN A 294 -9.31 -25.74 4.47
C GLN A 294 -8.41 -25.53 5.70
N ILE A 295 -7.28 -26.25 5.75
CA ILE A 295 -6.19 -25.94 6.67
C ILE A 295 -5.23 -24.98 5.97
N CYS A 296 -5.24 -23.72 6.37
CA CYS A 296 -4.35 -22.67 5.88
C CYS A 296 -3.08 -22.64 6.74
N THR A 297 -1.90 -22.65 6.13
CA THR A 297 -0.63 -22.30 6.83
C THR A 297 -0.36 -20.82 6.62
N VAL A 298 -0.10 -20.08 7.70
CA VAL A 298 -0.07 -18.62 7.66
C VAL A 298 0.84 -18.02 8.74
N VAL A 299 1.48 -16.89 8.45
CA VAL A 299 2.21 -16.07 9.42
C VAL A 299 1.27 -15.24 10.30
N ASP A 300 1.80 -14.63 11.35
CA ASP A 300 1.02 -13.82 12.28
C ASP A 300 0.64 -12.46 11.67
N PRO A 301 -0.65 -12.07 11.63
CA PRO A 301 -1.08 -10.72 11.25
C PRO A 301 -0.43 -9.59 12.08
N TYR A 302 -0.03 -9.89 13.31
CA TYR A 302 0.67 -8.98 14.23
C TYR A 302 2.17 -9.32 14.35
N ALA A 303 2.76 -9.97 13.34
CA ALA A 303 4.19 -10.23 13.28
C ALA A 303 5.05 -8.98 13.50
N ARG A 304 6.20 -9.17 14.15
CA ARG A 304 7.24 -8.13 14.38
C ARG A 304 8.62 -8.51 13.84
N GLY A 305 8.79 -9.78 13.46
CA GLY A 305 9.91 -10.27 12.66
C GLY A 305 9.43 -11.36 11.70
N LEU A 306 10.19 -11.61 10.63
CA LEU A 306 9.91 -12.61 9.61
C LEU A 306 11.21 -13.31 9.18
N SER A 307 11.07 -14.51 8.61
CA SER A 307 12.09 -15.08 7.72
C SER A 307 12.13 -14.33 6.38
N SER A 308 13.08 -14.68 5.51
CA SER A 308 13.03 -14.32 4.09
C SER A 308 11.66 -14.66 3.47
N ASN A 309 11.15 -13.76 2.62
CA ASN A 309 9.88 -13.86 1.88
C ASN A 309 8.66 -14.20 2.75
N GLY A 310 8.66 -13.77 4.01
CA GLY A 310 7.51 -13.97 4.91
C GLY A 310 7.14 -15.44 5.16
N ARG A 311 8.04 -16.39 4.87
CA ARG A 311 7.76 -17.84 4.98
C ARG A 311 7.39 -18.29 6.39
N ARG A 312 7.92 -17.63 7.43
CA ARG A 312 7.61 -17.84 8.84
C ARG A 312 7.66 -16.53 9.61
N THR A 313 6.86 -16.42 10.67
CA THR A 313 6.99 -15.38 11.69
C THR A 313 8.24 -15.66 12.50
N TRP A 314 9.02 -14.63 12.84
CA TRP A 314 10.08 -14.73 13.84
C TRP A 314 9.55 -14.20 15.17
N LEU A 315 9.65 -15.01 16.24
CA LEU A 315 9.07 -14.69 17.54
C LEU A 315 10.05 -13.83 18.35
N VAL A 316 9.86 -12.51 18.30
CA VAL A 316 10.85 -11.52 18.76
C VAL A 316 10.23 -10.42 19.60
N ASP A 317 10.87 -10.08 20.72
CA ASP A 317 10.59 -8.87 21.51
C ASP A 317 11.33 -7.66 20.90
N LEU A 318 10.58 -6.64 20.45
CA LEU A 318 11.15 -5.42 19.88
C LEU A 318 11.83 -4.53 20.92
N ASP A 319 11.53 -4.68 22.22
CA ASP A 319 12.18 -3.92 23.29
C ASP A 319 13.56 -4.48 23.67
N SER A 320 13.88 -5.70 23.21
CA SER A 320 15.13 -6.40 23.49
C SER A 320 16.38 -5.62 23.06
N LYS A 321 17.37 -5.57 23.96
CA LYS A 321 18.53 -4.65 23.88
C LYS A 321 19.48 -4.94 22.71
N ASN A 322 19.46 -6.17 22.19
CA ASN A 322 20.23 -6.57 21.01
C ASN A 322 19.63 -6.04 19.69
N LEU A 323 18.38 -5.57 19.68
CA LEU A 323 17.70 -4.97 18.52
C LEU A 323 17.75 -3.45 18.48
N LYS A 324 18.47 -2.82 19.41
CA LYS A 324 18.49 -1.36 19.61
C LYS A 324 19.88 -0.80 19.29
N PRO A 325 20.04 0.08 18.28
CA PRO A 325 21.33 0.71 18.00
C PRO A 325 21.77 1.64 19.14
N VAL A 326 23.06 2.00 19.18
CA VAL A 326 23.62 2.79 20.29
C VAL A 326 22.91 4.15 20.41
N GLY A 327 22.31 4.39 21.58
CA GLY A 327 21.51 5.59 21.86
C GLY A 327 20.06 5.54 21.39
N TRP A 328 19.53 4.40 20.93
CA TRP A 328 18.16 4.28 20.42
C TRP A 328 17.08 4.84 21.36
N ASP A 329 17.12 4.44 22.64
CA ASP A 329 16.13 4.87 23.64
C ASP A 329 16.24 6.38 23.98
N LYS A 330 17.31 7.06 23.54
CA LYS A 330 17.51 8.51 23.65
C LYS A 330 17.20 9.28 22.37
N LEU A 331 16.87 8.61 21.27
CA LEU A 331 16.68 9.26 19.96
C LEU A 331 15.57 10.34 20.00
N ALA A 332 14.58 10.22 20.88
CA ALA A 332 13.54 11.24 21.06
C ALA A 332 14.08 12.60 21.56
N ASP A 333 15.26 12.65 22.18
CA ASP A 333 15.95 13.87 22.60
C ASP A 333 17.01 14.33 21.57
N GLU A 334 17.31 13.49 20.58
CA GLU A 334 18.19 13.78 19.45
C GLU A 334 17.41 14.07 18.15
N LYS A 335 16.07 14.01 18.19
CA LYS A 335 15.18 14.28 17.04
C LYS A 335 15.21 15.77 16.63
N PRO A 336 15.07 16.08 15.33
CA PRO A 336 14.98 17.46 14.86
C PRO A 336 13.81 18.23 15.49
N GLU A 337 14.06 19.46 15.92
CA GLU A 337 13.00 20.35 16.42
C GLU A 337 11.99 20.66 15.32
N LEU A 338 10.71 20.60 15.66
CA LEU A 338 9.59 20.99 14.79
C LEU A 338 8.67 21.87 15.63
N LEU A 339 8.48 23.13 15.24
CA LEU A 339 7.71 24.09 16.02
C LEU A 339 6.22 24.06 15.63
N SER A 340 5.94 23.80 14.35
CA SER A 340 4.59 23.68 13.80
C SER A 340 4.57 22.74 12.59
N PHE A 341 3.43 22.09 12.34
CA PHE A 341 3.23 21.33 11.10
C PHE A 341 3.28 22.21 9.83
N SER A 342 3.17 23.54 9.95
CA SER A 342 3.41 24.48 8.84
C SER A 342 4.86 24.49 8.34
N ASP A 343 5.80 23.98 9.15
CA ASP A 343 7.24 24.05 8.90
C ASP A 343 7.73 22.74 8.22
N ILE A 344 6.80 21.87 7.84
CA ILE A 344 7.07 20.59 7.18
C ILE A 344 7.30 20.80 5.69
N SER A 345 8.48 20.39 5.24
CA SER A 345 8.90 20.28 3.85
C SER A 345 9.36 18.85 3.63
N ILE A 346 8.81 18.18 2.62
CA ILE A 346 8.96 16.73 2.40
C ILE A 346 9.75 16.49 1.12
N TYR A 347 10.62 15.48 1.15
CA TYR A 347 11.26 14.90 -0.01
C TYR A 347 10.83 13.43 -0.10
N GLU A 348 10.17 13.05 -1.20
CA GLU A 348 9.75 11.66 -1.42
C GLU A 348 10.92 10.85 -1.98
N LEU A 349 11.17 9.66 -1.43
CA LEU A 349 12.39 8.90 -1.72
C LEU A 349 12.17 7.38 -1.61
N HIS A 350 12.58 6.66 -2.65
CA HIS A 350 12.67 5.20 -2.62
C HIS A 350 14.04 4.72 -2.10
N ILE A 351 14.03 3.71 -1.23
CA ILE A 351 15.23 3.18 -0.55
C ILE A 351 16.25 2.60 -1.55
N ARG A 352 15.78 1.99 -2.64
CA ARG A 352 16.66 1.48 -3.69
C ARG A 352 17.31 2.63 -4.47
N ASP A 353 16.51 3.55 -4.98
CA ASP A 353 16.90 4.67 -5.84
C ASP A 353 17.96 5.57 -5.18
N PHE A 354 17.84 5.77 -3.87
CA PHE A 354 18.78 6.55 -3.06
C PHE A 354 20.25 6.11 -3.21
N SER A 355 20.51 4.83 -3.49
CA SER A 355 21.86 4.27 -3.35
C SER A 355 22.25 3.14 -4.31
N ALA A 356 21.33 2.57 -5.09
CA ALA A 356 21.65 1.50 -6.05
C ALA A 356 22.75 1.90 -7.05
N ASN A 357 22.78 3.18 -7.45
CA ASN A 357 23.76 3.74 -8.38
C ASN A 357 24.86 4.59 -7.69
N ASP A 358 24.87 4.66 -6.35
CA ASP A 358 25.91 5.41 -5.62
C ASP A 358 27.16 4.55 -5.42
N GLN A 359 28.17 4.79 -6.26
CA GLN A 359 29.47 4.10 -6.22
C GLN A 359 30.32 4.44 -4.99
N THR A 360 29.83 5.31 -4.09
CA THR A 360 30.45 5.58 -2.78
C THR A 360 29.79 4.83 -1.61
N VAL A 361 28.72 4.08 -1.88
CA VAL A 361 28.08 3.12 -0.97
C VAL A 361 28.70 1.73 -1.21
N ASP A 362 28.96 0.95 -0.16
CA ASP A 362 29.42 -0.43 -0.30
C ASP A 362 28.32 -1.36 -0.85
N PHE A 363 28.71 -2.34 -1.66
CA PHE A 363 27.80 -3.21 -2.41
C PHE A 363 26.75 -3.91 -1.53
N ASP A 364 27.13 -4.35 -0.33
CA ASP A 364 26.21 -5.03 0.60
C ASP A 364 25.15 -4.07 1.20
N SER A 365 25.43 -2.77 1.21
CA SER A 365 24.52 -1.70 1.65
C SER A 365 23.75 -1.01 0.50
N GLN A 366 24.14 -1.22 -0.76
CA GLN A 366 23.52 -0.57 -1.92
C GLN A 366 22.04 -0.94 -2.08
N GLY A 367 21.19 0.08 -2.17
CA GLY A 367 19.74 -0.05 -2.29
C GLY A 367 19.03 -0.57 -1.03
N GLY A 368 19.65 -0.41 0.15
CA GLY A 368 19.12 -0.88 1.44
C GLY A 368 19.24 0.13 2.58
N PHE A 369 18.69 -0.22 3.74
CA PHE A 369 18.60 0.64 4.93
C PHE A 369 19.96 1.19 5.41
N LEU A 370 21.05 0.44 5.22
CA LEU A 370 22.38 0.84 5.69
C LEU A 370 23.02 1.98 4.87
N ALA A 371 22.64 2.20 3.61
CA ALA A 371 23.18 3.28 2.79
C ALA A 371 23.03 4.67 3.45
N PHE A 372 21.91 4.89 4.15
CA PHE A 372 21.63 6.11 4.91
C PHE A 372 22.59 6.35 6.09
N THR A 373 23.32 5.32 6.53
CA THR A 373 24.27 5.44 7.66
C THR A 373 25.65 5.92 7.22
N LEU A 374 26.00 5.75 5.93
CA LEU A 374 27.33 6.01 5.39
C LEU A 374 27.60 7.51 5.23
N GLN A 375 28.24 8.11 6.23
CA GLN A 375 28.31 9.56 6.39
C GLN A 375 28.96 10.33 5.23
N ASP A 376 29.83 9.67 4.48
CA ASP A 376 30.61 10.26 3.39
C ASP A 376 30.04 9.95 1.98
N SER A 377 28.92 9.22 1.87
CA SER A 377 28.34 8.88 0.55
C SER A 377 27.76 10.09 -0.18
N LEU A 378 27.61 10.00 -1.49
CA LEU A 378 27.05 11.07 -2.31
C LEU A 378 25.57 11.31 -1.97
N GLY A 379 24.79 10.23 -1.80
CA GLY A 379 23.39 10.31 -1.35
C GLY A 379 23.24 10.98 0.02
N VAL A 380 24.04 10.57 1.01
CA VAL A 380 23.99 11.15 2.37
C VAL A 380 24.44 12.61 2.37
N ASN A 381 25.48 12.97 1.61
CA ASN A 381 25.90 14.36 1.46
C ASN A 381 24.87 15.22 0.70
N HIS A 382 24.10 14.63 -0.22
CA HIS A 382 22.97 15.31 -0.85
C HIS A 382 21.84 15.61 0.15
N LEU A 383 21.40 14.61 0.93
CA LEU A 383 20.37 14.81 1.96
C LEU A 383 20.79 15.83 3.02
N LYS A 384 22.06 15.81 3.47
CA LYS A 384 22.64 16.85 4.34
C LYS A 384 22.56 18.23 3.69
N LYS A 385 22.83 18.36 2.38
CA LYS A 385 22.73 19.63 1.65
C LYS A 385 21.28 20.14 1.58
N LEU A 386 20.31 19.27 1.34
CA LEU A 386 18.88 19.64 1.36
C LEU A 386 18.42 20.06 2.77
N CYS A 387 18.81 19.33 3.80
CA CYS A 387 18.48 19.66 5.18
C CYS A 387 19.06 21.02 5.60
N ASN A 388 20.34 21.28 5.29
CA ASN A 388 20.97 22.59 5.50
C ASN A 388 20.32 23.74 4.69
N ALA A 389 19.50 23.44 3.68
CA ALA A 389 18.73 24.42 2.92
C ALA A 389 17.29 24.61 3.44
N GLY A 390 16.84 23.80 4.41
CA GLY A 390 15.51 23.88 5.01
C GLY A 390 14.64 22.63 4.86
N LEU A 391 15.13 21.53 4.27
CA LEU A 391 14.37 20.27 4.24
C LEU A 391 14.26 19.66 5.65
N THR A 392 13.02 19.41 6.10
CA THR A 392 12.74 18.84 7.43
C THR A 392 12.35 17.36 7.43
N HIS A 393 11.75 16.82 6.36
CA HIS A 393 11.23 15.44 6.32
C HIS A 393 11.65 14.67 5.06
N VAL A 394 11.91 13.37 5.22
CA VAL A 394 12.00 12.39 4.11
C VAL A 394 10.81 11.44 4.22
N HIS A 395 10.01 11.34 3.15
CA HIS A 395 8.94 10.37 2.98
C HIS A 395 9.51 9.17 2.23
N LEU A 396 9.69 8.07 2.95
CA LEU A 396 10.16 6.82 2.38
C LEU A 396 8.98 6.06 1.76
N LEU A 397 9.12 5.67 0.49
CA LEU A 397 8.24 4.73 -0.18
C LEU A 397 8.11 3.40 0.61
N PRO A 398 7.08 2.57 0.34
CA PRO A 398 6.75 1.37 1.10
C PRO A 398 7.95 0.54 1.57
N SER A 399 8.10 0.43 2.89
CA SER A 399 9.26 -0.21 3.54
C SER A 399 8.88 -1.27 4.58
N PHE A 400 7.59 -1.55 4.71
CA PHE A 400 7.03 -2.74 5.37
C PHE A 400 7.16 -4.00 4.48
N HIS A 401 6.72 -5.17 4.93
CA HIS A 401 6.83 -6.40 4.16
C HIS A 401 5.79 -6.46 3.02
N PHE A 402 6.28 -6.21 1.81
CA PHE A 402 5.54 -6.30 0.55
C PHE A 402 6.01 -7.45 -0.36
N ALA A 403 5.15 -7.84 -1.30
CA ALA A 403 5.38 -8.83 -2.35
C ALA A 403 5.92 -8.20 -3.66
N GLY A 404 6.50 -9.02 -4.54
CA GLY A 404 7.01 -8.56 -5.85
C GLY A 404 8.51 -8.20 -5.89
N VAL A 405 9.24 -8.39 -4.79
CA VAL A 405 10.72 -8.42 -4.77
C VAL A 405 11.14 -9.54 -3.82
N ASP A 406 12.05 -10.41 -4.25
CA ASP A 406 12.61 -11.46 -3.38
C ASP A 406 13.45 -10.82 -2.27
N ASP A 407 13.24 -11.24 -1.03
CA ASP A 407 14.04 -10.83 0.12
C ASP A 407 15.50 -11.37 0.04
N ASP A 408 15.77 -12.44 -0.72
CA ASP A 408 17.10 -12.98 -0.99
C ASP A 408 17.73 -12.42 -2.28
N LYS A 409 18.79 -11.61 -2.11
CA LYS A 409 19.56 -10.97 -3.18
C LYS A 409 20.20 -11.96 -4.17
N ASN A 410 20.42 -13.22 -3.78
CA ASN A 410 21.02 -14.21 -4.68
C ASN A 410 20.08 -14.63 -5.83
N ASN A 411 18.77 -14.35 -5.70
CA ASN A 411 17.79 -14.65 -6.74
C ASN A 411 17.60 -13.49 -7.74
N TRP A 412 18.14 -12.29 -7.46
CA TRP A 412 17.91 -11.10 -8.27
C TRP A 412 18.63 -11.17 -9.62
N LYS A 413 17.90 -10.83 -10.68
CA LYS A 413 18.44 -10.55 -12.01
C LYS A 413 18.86 -9.09 -12.14
N TYR A 414 19.72 -8.83 -13.11
CA TYR A 414 20.28 -7.52 -13.42
C TYR A 414 20.47 -7.39 -14.93
N ILE A 415 20.26 -6.19 -15.48
CA ILE A 415 20.62 -5.86 -16.86
C ILE A 415 22.12 -5.62 -17.00
N ASP A 416 22.67 -5.81 -18.20
CA ASP A 416 24.02 -5.32 -18.54
C ASP A 416 23.93 -3.83 -18.90
N GLU A 417 24.12 -2.95 -17.92
CA GLU A 417 24.11 -1.50 -18.09
C GLU A 417 25.10 -1.01 -19.16
N VAL A 418 26.22 -1.72 -19.34
CA VAL A 418 27.27 -1.34 -20.30
C VAL A 418 26.83 -1.66 -21.73
N GLU A 419 26.08 -2.74 -21.96
CA GLU A 419 25.40 -2.96 -23.24
C GLU A 419 24.19 -2.03 -23.42
N MET A 420 23.40 -1.76 -22.37
CA MET A 420 22.25 -0.84 -22.47
C MET A 420 22.67 0.58 -22.85
N ALA A 421 23.78 1.08 -22.29
CA ALA A 421 24.34 2.40 -22.60
C ALA A 421 24.87 2.55 -24.05
N LYS A 422 24.90 1.48 -24.85
CA LYS A 422 25.27 1.52 -26.28
C LYS A 422 24.06 1.59 -27.22
N LEU A 423 22.85 1.43 -26.70
CA LEU A 423 21.62 1.43 -27.49
C LEU A 423 21.19 2.88 -27.82
N PRO A 424 20.49 3.11 -28.95
CA PRO A 424 19.90 4.41 -29.24
C PRO A 424 18.92 4.83 -28.13
N PRO A 425 18.87 6.12 -27.74
CA PRO A 425 18.01 6.59 -26.66
C PRO A 425 16.51 6.44 -26.96
N ASP A 426 16.14 6.29 -28.23
CA ASP A 426 14.80 6.05 -28.75
C ASP A 426 14.51 4.57 -29.06
N SER A 427 15.40 3.63 -28.69
CA SER A 427 15.20 2.20 -28.95
C SER A 427 14.29 1.54 -27.91
N ASP A 428 13.39 0.70 -28.41
CA ASP A 428 12.52 -0.21 -27.67
C ASP A 428 13.25 -1.33 -26.89
N LYS A 429 14.58 -1.43 -26.98
CA LYS A 429 15.34 -2.56 -26.44
C LYS A 429 15.61 -2.45 -24.95
N GLN A 430 15.91 -1.25 -24.46
CA GLN A 430 16.16 -1.00 -23.03
C GLN A 430 14.96 -1.47 -22.20
N GLN A 431 13.74 -1.04 -22.56
CA GLN A 431 12.53 -1.49 -21.87
C GLN A 431 12.23 -2.97 -22.10
N ALA A 432 12.63 -3.58 -23.22
CA ALA A 432 12.40 -5.00 -23.47
C ALA A 432 13.28 -5.90 -22.59
N GLU A 433 14.56 -5.56 -22.41
CA GLU A 433 15.47 -6.32 -21.54
C GLU A 433 15.12 -6.13 -20.05
N VAL A 434 14.68 -4.93 -19.64
CA VAL A 434 14.15 -4.68 -18.27
C VAL A 434 12.85 -5.46 -18.04
N THR A 435 11.87 -5.36 -18.94
CA THR A 435 10.58 -6.09 -18.84
C THR A 435 10.79 -7.61 -18.79
N ALA A 436 11.85 -8.12 -19.43
CA ALA A 436 12.19 -9.55 -19.39
C ALA A 436 12.72 -10.05 -18.03
N ILE A 437 13.00 -9.16 -17.07
CA ILE A 437 13.47 -9.52 -15.71
C ILE A 437 12.73 -8.81 -14.56
N GLN A 438 11.80 -7.90 -14.83
CA GLN A 438 11.14 -7.04 -13.82
C GLN A 438 10.46 -7.79 -12.66
N ASP A 439 10.00 -9.03 -12.89
CA ASP A 439 9.35 -9.87 -11.87
C ASP A 439 10.36 -10.71 -11.04
N GLU A 440 11.66 -10.57 -11.36
CA GLU A 440 12.78 -11.35 -10.82
C GLU A 440 14.02 -10.48 -10.49
N ASP A 441 13.89 -9.14 -10.46
CA ASP A 441 14.96 -8.22 -10.08
C ASP A 441 14.81 -7.68 -8.63
N GLY A 442 15.64 -6.71 -8.25
CA GLY A 442 15.62 -6.11 -6.91
C GLY A 442 14.65 -4.94 -6.72
N TYR A 443 13.78 -4.62 -7.68
CA TYR A 443 13.08 -3.33 -7.79
C TYR A 443 11.55 -3.47 -7.83
N ASN A 444 10.89 -2.90 -6.82
CA ASN A 444 9.48 -2.55 -6.87
C ASN A 444 9.24 -1.38 -5.92
N TRP A 445 8.28 -0.49 -6.20
CA TRP A 445 7.90 0.57 -5.27
C TRP A 445 7.31 0.03 -3.95
N GLY A 446 6.77 -1.19 -3.95
CA GLY A 446 6.34 -1.89 -2.73
C GLY A 446 4.89 -1.65 -2.31
N TYR A 447 4.07 -1.04 -3.17
CA TYR A 447 2.60 -0.94 -3.04
C TYR A 447 1.91 -2.30 -3.26
N ASN A 448 2.37 -3.34 -2.55
CA ASN A 448 1.92 -4.73 -2.65
C ASN A 448 1.91 -5.39 -1.25
N PRO A 449 0.99 -5.02 -0.34
CA PRO A 449 1.14 -5.32 1.09
C PRO A 449 0.89 -6.78 1.48
N VAL A 450 1.72 -7.31 2.39
CA VAL A 450 1.60 -8.67 2.95
C VAL A 450 1.53 -8.62 4.48
N ILE A 451 2.50 -7.96 5.13
CA ILE A 451 2.50 -7.66 6.56
C ILE A 451 2.97 -6.21 6.76
N TRP A 452 2.14 -5.37 7.37
CA TRP A 452 2.48 -3.96 7.61
C TRP A 452 3.50 -3.77 8.74
N GLY A 453 3.53 -4.62 9.77
CA GLY A 453 4.28 -4.38 11.01
C GLY A 453 5.74 -4.85 11.04
N VAL A 454 6.35 -5.14 9.89
CA VAL A 454 7.71 -5.68 9.78
C VAL A 454 8.46 -5.02 8.62
N PRO A 455 9.71 -4.53 8.80
CA PRO A 455 10.52 -4.03 7.70
C PRO A 455 10.72 -5.03 6.56
N LYS A 456 10.76 -4.55 5.31
CA LYS A 456 11.07 -5.36 4.11
C LYS A 456 12.44 -6.04 4.23
N GLY A 457 12.54 -7.32 3.84
CA GLY A 457 13.79 -8.06 3.93
C GLY A 457 14.78 -7.71 2.81
N SER A 458 14.29 -7.46 1.59
CA SER A 458 15.12 -7.05 0.44
C SER A 458 16.02 -5.83 0.71
N TYR A 459 15.58 -4.88 1.53
CA TYR A 459 16.37 -3.70 1.91
C TYR A 459 17.35 -3.92 3.07
N SER A 460 17.42 -5.14 3.63
CA SER A 460 18.36 -5.50 4.71
C SER A 460 19.55 -6.33 4.19
N THR A 461 20.65 -6.37 4.94
CA THR A 461 21.84 -7.19 4.59
C THR A 461 21.57 -8.69 4.71
N ASN A 462 20.69 -9.08 5.62
CA ASN A 462 20.20 -10.45 5.79
C ASN A 462 18.71 -10.40 6.15
N PRO A 463 17.82 -10.96 5.31
CA PRO A 463 16.38 -10.92 5.58
C PRO A 463 15.94 -11.79 6.76
N ASN A 464 16.79 -12.69 7.26
CA ASN A 464 16.46 -13.60 8.35
C ASN A 464 16.95 -13.06 9.70
N GLY A 465 16.03 -12.92 10.66
CA GLY A 465 16.36 -12.58 12.05
C GLY A 465 16.52 -11.07 12.29
N PRO A 466 17.48 -10.63 13.11
CA PRO A 466 17.48 -9.28 13.70
C PRO A 466 17.87 -8.15 12.73
N ASN A 467 18.55 -8.45 11.62
CA ASN A 467 19.15 -7.42 10.75
C ASN A 467 18.12 -6.42 10.21
N ARG A 468 16.99 -6.89 9.65
CA ARG A 468 15.93 -6.01 9.13
C ARG A 468 15.40 -4.99 10.16
N ILE A 469 15.33 -5.37 11.45
CA ILE A 469 14.89 -4.50 12.56
C ILE A 469 15.99 -3.51 12.93
N LEU A 470 17.21 -4.02 13.15
CA LEU A 470 18.39 -3.23 13.52
C LEU A 470 18.74 -2.18 12.47
N GLU A 471 18.66 -2.53 11.19
CA GLU A 471 19.08 -1.69 10.07
C GLU A 471 18.05 -0.61 9.76
N PHE A 472 16.75 -0.92 9.88
CA PHE A 472 15.69 0.10 9.85
C PHE A 472 15.86 1.10 11.01
N ARG A 473 16.09 0.63 12.25
CA ARG A 473 16.36 1.52 13.39
C ARG A 473 17.63 2.36 13.20
N LYS A 474 18.69 1.82 12.58
CA LYS A 474 19.88 2.60 12.19
C LYS A 474 19.57 3.67 11.14
N MET A 475 18.76 3.36 10.13
CA MET A 475 18.31 4.32 9.10
C MET A 475 17.57 5.50 9.72
N VAL A 476 16.56 5.25 10.55
CA VAL A 476 15.80 6.31 11.23
C VAL A 476 16.71 7.14 12.15
N GLN A 477 17.59 6.48 12.91
CA GLN A 477 18.57 7.17 13.75
C GLN A 477 19.54 8.04 12.92
N ALA A 478 19.98 7.58 11.74
CA ALA A 478 20.88 8.34 10.88
C ALA A 478 20.19 9.56 10.25
N LEU A 479 18.96 9.39 9.72
CA LEU A 479 18.15 10.49 9.18
C LEU A 479 17.86 11.56 10.23
N ASN A 480 17.38 11.15 11.42
CA ASN A 480 17.14 12.09 12.52
C ASN A 480 18.42 12.85 12.93
N ARG A 481 19.57 12.16 13.03
CA ARG A 481 20.88 12.80 13.33
C ARG A 481 21.44 13.68 12.20
N MET A 482 20.92 13.55 10.97
CA MET A 482 21.20 14.47 9.87
C MET A 482 20.33 15.75 9.90
N GLY A 483 19.32 15.81 10.78
CA GLY A 483 18.33 16.89 10.83
C GLY A 483 16.99 16.55 10.15
N LEU A 484 16.82 15.31 9.67
CA LEU A 484 15.64 14.89 8.88
C LEU A 484 14.72 13.95 9.68
N ARG A 485 13.44 14.30 9.73
CA ARG A 485 12.37 13.45 10.25
C ARG A 485 11.94 12.41 9.20
N VAL A 486 11.48 11.25 9.64
CA VAL A 486 11.14 10.13 8.76
C VAL A 486 9.63 9.91 8.70
N VAL A 487 9.06 10.10 7.51
CA VAL A 487 7.69 9.70 7.17
C VAL A 487 7.74 8.34 6.46
N LEU A 488 6.80 7.45 6.78
CA LEU A 488 6.60 6.22 6.00
C LEU A 488 5.36 6.32 5.12
N ASP A 489 5.45 5.79 3.91
CA ASP A 489 4.28 5.41 3.13
C ASP A 489 3.62 4.17 3.74
N VAL A 490 2.30 4.24 3.96
CA VAL A 490 1.53 3.17 4.60
C VAL A 490 0.30 2.82 3.77
N VAL A 491 0.28 1.56 3.32
CA VAL A 491 -0.63 1.06 2.28
C VAL A 491 -1.66 0.13 2.92
N TYR A 492 -2.56 0.71 3.71
CA TYR A 492 -3.61 -0.04 4.41
C TYR A 492 -4.87 -0.30 3.56
N ASN A 493 -4.98 0.34 2.38
CA ASN A 493 -6.18 0.31 1.56
C ASN A 493 -6.39 -1.02 0.79
N HIS A 494 -5.34 -1.84 0.63
CA HIS A 494 -5.42 -3.15 -0.04
C HIS A 494 -4.39 -4.18 0.50
N LEU A 495 -4.43 -5.40 -0.05
CA LEU A 495 -3.42 -6.46 0.14
C LEU A 495 -2.95 -7.00 -1.23
N ALA A 496 -1.70 -7.47 -1.34
CA ALA A 496 -1.20 -8.10 -2.55
C ALA A 496 -2.02 -9.33 -2.99
N ALA A 497 -2.49 -10.13 -2.02
CA ALA A 497 -3.16 -11.40 -2.28
C ALA A 497 -4.31 -11.71 -1.30
N SER A 498 -5.18 -12.61 -1.74
CA SER A 498 -6.34 -13.12 -1.01
C SER A 498 -6.49 -14.63 -1.23
N GLY A 499 -7.48 -15.26 -0.59
CA GLY A 499 -7.74 -16.69 -0.75
C GLY A 499 -6.83 -17.61 0.09
N PRO A 500 -7.10 -18.92 0.06
CA PRO A 500 -6.46 -19.90 0.94
C PRO A 500 -5.06 -20.34 0.49
N PHE A 501 -4.70 -20.12 -0.79
CA PHE A 501 -3.57 -20.79 -1.44
C PHE A 501 -2.41 -19.88 -1.86
N ASP A 502 -2.62 -18.57 -2.03
CA ASP A 502 -1.52 -17.67 -2.40
C ASP A 502 -0.54 -17.52 -1.22
N ASP A 503 0.76 -17.66 -1.47
CA ASP A 503 1.79 -17.56 -0.43
C ASP A 503 1.74 -16.21 0.30
N ASN A 504 1.41 -15.12 -0.39
CA ASN A 504 1.33 -13.75 0.13
C ASN A 504 -0.01 -13.44 0.82
N SER A 505 -1.02 -14.31 0.73
CA SER A 505 -2.28 -14.11 1.45
C SER A 505 -2.09 -14.42 2.94
N VAL A 506 -2.40 -13.45 3.81
CA VAL A 506 -2.34 -13.61 5.29
C VAL A 506 -3.72 -13.40 5.90
N LEU A 507 -4.26 -12.18 5.84
CA LEU A 507 -5.48 -11.82 6.58
C LEU A 507 -6.70 -12.63 6.14
N ASP A 508 -6.83 -12.88 4.83
CA ASP A 508 -7.95 -13.66 4.26
C ASP A 508 -7.81 -15.17 4.57
N LYS A 509 -6.57 -15.70 4.72
CA LYS A 509 -6.36 -17.07 5.20
C LYS A 509 -6.84 -17.29 6.65
N VAL A 510 -6.75 -16.26 7.51
CA VAL A 510 -7.12 -16.34 8.93
C VAL A 510 -8.62 -16.13 9.13
N VAL A 511 -9.20 -15.08 8.53
CA VAL A 511 -10.65 -14.80 8.61
C VAL A 511 -11.21 -14.49 7.21
N PRO A 512 -11.56 -15.53 6.44
CA PRO A 512 -11.97 -15.40 5.05
C PRO A 512 -13.14 -14.45 4.82
N GLY A 513 -12.95 -13.46 3.96
CA GLY A 513 -13.97 -12.47 3.60
C GLY A 513 -14.33 -11.48 4.71
N TYR A 514 -13.47 -11.29 5.72
CA TYR A 514 -13.62 -10.25 6.75
C TYR A 514 -12.74 -9.02 6.50
N TYR A 515 -11.43 -9.18 6.35
CA TYR A 515 -10.51 -8.03 6.23
C TYR A 515 -10.63 -7.32 4.87
N LEU A 516 -11.13 -8.02 3.86
CA LEU A 516 -11.32 -7.52 2.50
C LEU A 516 -12.76 -7.02 2.28
N ARG A 517 -12.88 -5.88 1.58
CA ARG A 517 -14.17 -5.29 1.21
C ARG A 517 -14.76 -6.05 0.03
N ARG A 518 -16.07 -6.24 0.08
CA ARG A 518 -16.81 -7.07 -0.88
C ARG A 518 -18.00 -6.31 -1.47
N ASN A 519 -18.28 -6.56 -2.75
CA ASN A 519 -19.44 -6.02 -3.45
C ASN A 519 -20.74 -6.69 -2.95
N THR A 520 -21.90 -6.23 -3.44
CA THR A 520 -23.22 -6.78 -3.06
C THR A 520 -23.47 -8.21 -3.54
N GLU A 521 -22.60 -8.77 -4.38
CA GLU A 521 -22.63 -10.17 -4.81
C GLU A 521 -21.65 -11.06 -4.04
N GLY A 522 -20.80 -10.47 -3.18
CA GLY A 522 -19.81 -11.21 -2.39
C GLY A 522 -18.45 -11.39 -3.06
N GLY A 523 -18.24 -10.85 -4.26
CA GLY A 523 -16.91 -10.72 -4.85
C GLY A 523 -16.08 -9.67 -4.11
N ILE A 524 -14.75 -9.85 -4.09
CA ILE A 524 -13.81 -8.86 -3.52
C ILE A 524 -13.80 -7.61 -4.41
N GLU A 525 -13.77 -6.42 -3.80
CA GLU A 525 -13.59 -5.15 -4.52
C GLU A 525 -12.12 -4.97 -4.89
N ASN A 526 -11.84 -4.44 -6.08
CA ASN A 526 -10.48 -4.28 -6.64
C ASN A 526 -10.27 -2.88 -7.25
N SER A 527 -10.88 -1.84 -6.68
CA SER A 527 -10.73 -0.47 -7.19
C SER A 527 -9.38 0.15 -6.83
N THR A 528 -8.70 -0.34 -5.79
CA THR A 528 -7.35 0.05 -5.35
C THR A 528 -6.30 -0.91 -5.93
N CYS A 529 -6.25 -1.03 -7.26
CA CYS A 529 -5.53 -2.10 -7.99
C CYS A 529 -6.09 -3.52 -7.77
N THR A 530 -6.10 -3.99 -6.53
CA THR A 530 -6.45 -5.37 -6.14
C THR A 530 -6.94 -5.40 -4.68
N ASN A 531 -7.60 -6.48 -4.26
CA ASN A 531 -8.01 -6.83 -2.88
C ASN A 531 -8.19 -5.65 -1.91
N ASN A 532 -9.18 -4.77 -2.14
CA ASN A 532 -9.48 -3.64 -1.26
C ASN A 532 -9.73 -4.12 0.19
N THR A 533 -9.19 -3.44 1.21
CA THR A 533 -9.50 -3.72 2.62
C THR A 533 -10.78 -3.02 3.09
N ALA A 534 -11.36 -3.53 4.18
CA ALA A 534 -12.58 -3.00 4.79
C ALA A 534 -12.29 -2.34 6.15
N SER A 535 -11.70 -1.14 6.13
CA SER A 535 -11.41 -0.35 7.36
C SER A 535 -12.65 0.05 8.18
N GLU A 536 -13.85 -0.13 7.64
CA GLU A 536 -15.15 -0.05 8.32
C GLU A 536 -15.46 -1.25 9.26
N HIS A 537 -14.68 -2.34 9.16
CA HIS A 537 -14.76 -3.48 10.08
C HIS A 537 -13.81 -3.27 11.27
N PHE A 538 -14.26 -3.62 12.48
CA PHE A 538 -13.64 -3.19 13.74
C PHE A 538 -12.18 -3.65 13.88
N MET A 539 -11.89 -4.92 13.59
CA MET A 539 -10.53 -5.48 13.74
C MET A 539 -9.59 -5.01 12.63
N MET A 540 -10.09 -4.66 11.44
CA MET A 540 -9.29 -4.02 10.39
C MET A 540 -8.94 -2.57 10.77
N GLY A 541 -9.94 -1.77 11.18
CA GLY A 541 -9.73 -0.42 11.70
C GLY A 541 -8.95 -0.37 13.02
N ARG A 542 -8.88 -1.50 13.76
CA ARG A 542 -7.95 -1.70 14.88
C ARG A 542 -6.53 -1.96 14.37
N LEU A 543 -6.33 -2.96 13.51
CA LEU A 543 -5.03 -3.38 13.01
C LEU A 543 -4.24 -2.21 12.41
N ILE A 544 -4.89 -1.32 11.66
CA ILE A 544 -4.29 -0.05 11.18
C ILE A 544 -3.70 0.79 12.32
N VAL A 545 -4.44 0.98 13.42
CA VAL A 545 -4.01 1.84 14.54
C VAL A 545 -2.93 1.16 15.38
N ASP A 546 -3.05 -0.15 15.62
CA ASP A 546 -2.06 -0.94 16.37
C ASP A 546 -0.73 -1.02 15.60
N ASP A 547 -0.76 -1.06 14.26
CA ASP A 547 0.41 -1.06 13.37
C ASP A 547 1.11 0.30 13.33
N LEU A 548 0.37 1.39 13.10
CA LEU A 548 0.89 2.76 13.19
C LEU A 548 1.55 3.05 14.54
N THR A 549 0.98 2.52 15.63
CA THR A 549 1.53 2.66 16.98
C THR A 549 2.87 1.93 17.12
N CYS A 550 3.00 0.73 16.56
CA CYS A 550 4.28 0.00 16.47
C CYS A 550 5.34 0.82 15.72
N TRP A 551 5.02 1.33 14.53
CA TRP A 551 5.96 2.16 13.77
C TRP A 551 6.37 3.44 14.51
N ALA A 552 5.44 4.09 15.22
CA ALA A 552 5.73 5.27 16.04
C ALA A 552 6.59 4.95 17.28
N VAL A 553 6.31 3.87 18.02
CA VAL A 553 6.97 3.55 19.30
C VAL A 553 8.30 2.81 19.07
N ASP A 554 8.23 1.66 18.41
CA ASP A 554 9.33 0.71 18.26
C ASP A 554 10.36 1.15 17.23
N TYR A 555 9.92 1.84 16.18
CA TYR A 555 10.75 2.31 15.07
C TYR A 555 10.92 3.83 15.03
N LYS A 556 10.28 4.56 15.95
CA LYS A 556 10.45 6.02 16.16
C LYS A 556 10.22 6.86 14.90
N VAL A 557 9.26 6.42 14.08
CA VAL A 557 8.78 7.15 12.89
C VAL A 557 8.17 8.50 13.28
N ASP A 558 8.36 9.52 12.45
CA ASP A 558 7.92 10.90 12.69
C ASP A 558 6.59 11.25 12.01
N GLY A 559 6.12 10.46 11.03
CA GLY A 559 4.84 10.70 10.37
C GLY A 559 4.46 9.62 9.35
N PHE A 560 3.28 9.76 8.76
CA PHE A 560 2.72 8.74 7.85
C PHE A 560 2.00 9.36 6.65
N ARG A 561 2.33 8.90 5.44
CA ARG A 561 1.60 9.15 4.19
C ARG A 561 0.70 7.97 3.91
N PHE A 562 -0.60 8.19 3.87
CA PHE A 562 -1.59 7.14 3.63
C PHE A 562 -1.91 7.03 2.15
N ASP A 563 -1.49 5.92 1.56
CA ASP A 563 -1.83 5.51 0.20
C ASP A 563 -3.35 5.30 0.06
N LEU A 564 -3.92 5.84 -1.02
CA LEU A 564 -5.35 5.85 -1.34
C LEU A 564 -6.23 6.04 -0.09
N MET A 565 -5.87 7.02 0.75
CA MET A 565 -6.53 7.35 2.02
C MET A 565 -8.06 7.50 1.89
N GLY A 566 -8.55 7.94 0.73
CA GLY A 566 -9.97 7.99 0.38
C GLY A 566 -10.73 6.65 0.44
N HIS A 567 -10.04 5.50 0.52
CA HIS A 567 -10.65 4.18 0.76
C HIS A 567 -10.67 3.76 2.24
N ILE A 568 -10.09 4.58 3.11
CA ILE A 568 -10.05 4.40 4.56
C ILE A 568 -11.16 5.25 5.21
N MET A 569 -11.81 4.72 6.26
CA MET A 569 -12.83 5.45 7.01
C MET A 569 -12.25 6.66 7.75
N LYS A 570 -12.93 7.82 7.69
CA LYS A 570 -12.56 9.05 8.41
C LYS A 570 -12.46 8.81 9.93
N SER A 571 -13.33 7.95 10.48
CA SER A 571 -13.29 7.54 11.89
C SER A 571 -11.97 6.85 12.26
N THR A 572 -11.49 5.93 11.41
CA THR A 572 -10.20 5.24 11.57
C THR A 572 -9.04 6.23 11.49
N MET A 573 -9.05 7.16 10.53
CA MET A 573 -8.03 8.20 10.39
C MET A 573 -7.96 9.15 11.60
N VAL A 574 -9.12 9.59 12.12
CA VAL A 574 -9.18 10.45 13.32
C VAL A 574 -8.76 9.67 14.58
N LYS A 575 -9.13 8.38 14.69
CA LYS A 575 -8.65 7.51 15.78
C LYS A 575 -7.14 7.31 15.72
N ALA A 576 -6.57 7.06 14.55
CA ALA A 576 -5.14 6.93 14.33
C ALA A 576 -4.39 8.20 14.77
N LYS A 577 -4.81 9.38 14.28
CA LYS A 577 -4.26 10.67 14.70
C LYS A 577 -4.32 10.85 16.23
N SER A 578 -5.49 10.63 16.82
CA SER A 578 -5.69 10.77 18.28
C SER A 578 -4.79 9.84 19.09
N THR A 579 -4.59 8.60 18.62
CA THR A 579 -3.72 7.61 19.27
C THR A 579 -2.25 8.05 19.18
N LEU A 580 -1.77 8.33 17.97
CA LEU A 580 -0.39 8.79 17.71
C LEU A 580 -0.05 10.06 18.50
N GLN A 581 -0.95 11.05 18.49
CA GLN A 581 -0.75 12.33 19.19
C GLN A 581 -0.98 12.26 20.71
N SER A 582 -1.31 11.08 21.25
CA SER A 582 -1.33 10.81 22.70
C SER A 582 -0.05 10.16 23.23
N LEU A 583 0.88 9.75 22.35
CA LEU A 583 2.16 9.17 22.75
C LEU A 583 3.08 10.23 23.37
N SER A 584 3.86 9.84 24.39
CA SER A 584 4.66 10.76 25.20
C SER A 584 6.05 10.20 25.51
N LYS A 585 7.07 11.08 25.59
CA LYS A 585 8.46 10.65 25.81
C LYS A 585 8.63 9.77 27.05
N ASP A 586 7.97 10.14 28.15
CA ASP A 586 8.11 9.48 29.46
C ASP A 586 7.51 8.07 29.52
N LYS A 587 6.52 7.76 28.68
CA LYS A 587 5.79 6.47 28.68
C LYS A 587 6.10 5.63 27.44
N ASP A 588 6.20 6.27 26.28
CA ASP A 588 6.22 5.65 24.95
C ASP A 588 7.57 5.87 24.24
N GLY A 589 8.49 6.63 24.85
CA GLY A 589 9.82 6.90 24.29
C GLY A 589 9.82 7.70 22.99
N VAL A 590 8.73 8.41 22.68
CA VAL A 590 8.58 9.33 21.53
C VAL A 590 7.64 10.48 21.87
N ASP A 591 7.83 11.63 21.23
CA ASP A 591 6.88 12.75 21.30
C ASP A 591 5.82 12.60 20.21
N GLY A 592 4.64 12.12 20.60
CA GLY A 592 3.51 11.93 19.70
C GLY A 592 2.91 13.22 19.17
N SER A 593 3.05 14.34 19.90
CA SER A 593 2.38 15.60 19.56
C SER A 593 2.83 16.18 18.23
N MET A 594 4.05 15.85 17.82
CA MET A 594 4.67 16.24 16.55
C MET A 594 4.61 15.14 15.46
N ILE A 595 3.85 14.06 15.67
CA ILE A 595 3.58 13.08 14.60
C ILE A 595 2.52 13.66 13.66
N TYR A 596 2.90 13.84 12.40
CA TYR A 596 2.04 14.35 11.33
C TYR A 596 1.52 13.23 10.44
N ILE A 597 0.29 13.35 9.95
CA ILE A 597 -0.29 12.41 8.99
C ILE A 597 -0.99 13.12 7.83
N TYR A 598 -0.82 12.59 6.62
CA TYR A 598 -1.43 13.06 5.38
C TYR A 598 -1.67 11.90 4.41
N GLY A 599 -2.29 12.14 3.26
CA GLY A 599 -2.39 11.11 2.23
C GLY A 599 -3.25 11.48 1.03
N GLU A 600 -3.69 10.46 0.32
CA GLU A 600 -4.44 10.57 -0.93
C GLU A 600 -5.95 10.59 -0.71
N GLY A 601 -6.50 11.79 -0.49
CA GLY A 601 -7.94 12.00 -0.25
C GLY A 601 -8.85 11.86 -1.49
N TRP A 602 -8.50 11.03 -2.47
CA TRP A 602 -9.24 10.83 -3.73
C TRP A 602 -10.60 10.14 -3.47
N ASP A 603 -11.67 10.54 -4.16
CA ASP A 603 -13.00 9.91 -4.01
C ASP A 603 -13.42 9.17 -5.29
N PHE A 604 -13.28 7.85 -5.31
CA PHE A 604 -13.60 6.98 -6.45
C PHE A 604 -14.00 5.56 -6.02
N GLY A 605 -14.28 4.67 -6.97
CA GLY A 605 -14.61 3.27 -6.70
C GLY A 605 -15.92 3.07 -5.92
N GLU A 606 -15.93 2.03 -5.08
CA GLU A 606 -17.08 1.60 -4.27
C GLU A 606 -17.33 2.48 -3.04
N VAL A 607 -16.32 3.21 -2.56
CA VAL A 607 -16.41 4.13 -1.42
C VAL A 607 -17.01 5.48 -1.79
N ALA A 608 -16.88 5.87 -3.07
CA ALA A 608 -17.24 7.18 -3.59
C ALA A 608 -18.59 7.72 -3.10
N ASN A 609 -18.64 8.99 -2.72
CA ASN A 609 -19.80 9.66 -2.13
C ASN A 609 -20.29 9.01 -0.81
N ASN A 610 -19.37 8.53 0.03
CA ASN A 610 -19.63 7.90 1.33
C ASN A 610 -20.46 6.58 1.29
N LYS A 611 -20.46 5.85 0.17
CA LYS A 611 -21.27 4.62 -0.03
C LYS A 611 -20.97 3.48 0.96
N ARG A 612 -19.80 3.48 1.57
CA ARG A 612 -19.36 2.49 2.59
C ARG A 612 -19.26 3.08 4.01
N GLY A 613 -19.78 4.28 4.23
CA GLY A 613 -19.52 5.10 5.41
C GLY A 613 -18.68 6.33 5.05
N ILE A 614 -18.46 7.23 6.01
CA ILE A 614 -17.72 8.48 5.75
C ILE A 614 -16.22 8.18 5.57
N ASN A 615 -15.76 8.23 4.33
CA ASN A 615 -14.39 7.96 3.93
C ASN A 615 -13.47 9.20 4.01
N ALA A 616 -12.15 9.03 4.09
CA ALA A 616 -11.19 10.10 4.36
C ALA A 616 -10.77 10.89 3.11
N THR A 617 -11.75 11.49 2.43
CA THR A 617 -11.56 12.30 1.22
C THR A 617 -11.13 13.74 1.52
N GLN A 618 -10.59 14.44 0.53
CA GLN A 618 -10.29 15.89 0.55
C GLN A 618 -11.47 16.75 1.04
N PHE A 619 -12.72 16.35 0.77
CA PHE A 619 -13.92 17.08 1.18
C PHE A 619 -14.48 16.64 2.53
N ASN A 620 -14.16 15.43 2.98
CA ASN A 620 -14.57 14.91 4.29
C ASN A 620 -13.56 15.26 5.40
N LEU A 621 -12.27 15.43 5.09
CA LEU A 621 -11.21 15.72 6.05
C LEU A 621 -11.12 17.15 6.64
N PRO A 622 -11.64 18.25 6.02
CA PRO A 622 -11.45 19.59 6.56
C PRO A 622 -12.00 19.75 7.98
N GLY A 623 -11.20 20.38 8.86
CA GLY A 623 -11.43 20.46 10.30
C GLY A 623 -10.83 19.31 11.11
N THR A 624 -10.08 18.38 10.51
CA THR A 624 -9.35 17.32 11.25
C THR A 624 -7.86 17.62 11.44
N GLY A 625 -7.28 18.54 10.67
CA GLY A 625 -5.83 18.76 10.63
C GLY A 625 -5.06 17.52 10.14
N ILE A 626 -5.61 16.81 9.16
CA ILE A 626 -4.96 15.70 8.44
C ILE A 626 -4.70 16.19 7.02
N GLY A 627 -3.48 16.02 6.52
CA GLY A 627 -3.10 16.51 5.21
C GLY A 627 -3.73 15.73 4.05
N SER A 628 -3.92 16.39 2.92
CA SER A 628 -4.29 15.75 1.66
C SER A 628 -3.55 16.37 0.48
N PHE A 629 -3.13 15.54 -0.49
CA PHE A 629 -2.44 16.02 -1.69
C PHE A 629 -3.32 16.98 -2.52
N ASN A 630 -2.70 18.01 -3.10
CA ASN A 630 -3.36 19.03 -3.92
C ASN A 630 -3.17 18.78 -5.43
N ASP A 631 -4.04 17.95 -6.00
CA ASP A 631 -4.18 17.75 -7.44
C ASP A 631 -4.45 19.07 -8.21
N ARG A 632 -5.16 20.04 -7.62
CA ARG A 632 -5.53 21.28 -8.34
C ARG A 632 -4.32 22.15 -8.67
N ILE A 633 -3.35 22.29 -7.75
CA ILE A 633 -2.15 23.09 -8.04
C ILE A 633 -1.23 22.35 -9.01
N ARG A 634 -1.07 21.02 -8.87
CA ARG A 634 -0.34 20.16 -9.81
C ARG A 634 -0.87 20.34 -11.23
N ASP A 635 -2.16 20.12 -11.43
CA ASP A 635 -2.81 20.13 -12.75
C ASP A 635 -2.85 21.53 -13.37
N ALA A 636 -2.95 22.60 -12.56
CA ALA A 636 -2.89 23.98 -13.05
C ALA A 636 -1.45 24.43 -13.43
N VAL A 637 -0.43 24.00 -12.68
CA VAL A 637 0.98 24.29 -13.00
C VAL A 637 1.43 23.55 -14.26
N LEU A 638 1.14 22.24 -14.33
CA LEU A 638 1.67 21.33 -15.35
C LEU A 638 0.78 21.25 -16.60
N GLY A 639 -0.55 21.22 -16.43
CA GLY A 639 -1.51 21.20 -17.53
C GLY A 639 -2.17 19.85 -17.80
N GLY A 640 -3.50 19.87 -17.91
CA GLY A 640 -4.29 18.65 -18.04
C GLY A 640 -4.41 17.93 -16.71
N SER A 641 -4.19 16.62 -16.72
CA SER A 641 -4.10 15.73 -15.56
C SER A 641 -3.45 14.41 -16.02
N PRO A 642 -3.11 13.47 -15.12
CA PRO A 642 -2.61 12.13 -15.49
C PRO A 642 -3.49 11.33 -16.47
N PHE A 643 -4.76 11.69 -16.63
CA PHE A 643 -5.71 11.02 -17.53
C PHE A 643 -6.10 11.89 -18.75
N ALA A 644 -5.47 13.05 -18.91
CA ALA A 644 -5.68 13.97 -20.04
C ALA A 644 -4.75 13.63 -21.22
N HIS A 645 -4.82 14.42 -22.30
CA HIS A 645 -3.86 14.28 -23.39
C HIS A 645 -2.47 14.79 -22.93
N PRO A 646 -1.36 14.05 -23.16
CA PRO A 646 -0.06 14.40 -22.60
C PRO A 646 0.43 15.78 -23.04
N LEU A 647 0.14 16.21 -24.27
CA LEU A 647 0.50 17.53 -24.81
C LEU A 647 -0.41 18.70 -24.31
N GLN A 648 -1.36 18.47 -23.41
CA GLN A 648 -2.15 19.57 -22.82
C GLN A 648 -1.26 20.43 -21.91
N GLN A 649 -1.09 21.71 -22.25
CA GLN A 649 -0.20 22.63 -21.54
C GLN A 649 -0.87 23.23 -20.29
N GLY A 650 -0.05 23.62 -19.31
CA GLY A 650 -0.44 24.35 -18.10
C GLY A 650 0.34 25.65 -17.94
N PHE A 651 0.21 26.29 -16.77
CA PHE A 651 0.76 27.63 -16.51
C PHE A 651 2.27 27.72 -16.71
N VAL A 652 3.04 26.71 -16.28
CA VAL A 652 4.52 26.70 -16.40
C VAL A 652 5.00 26.10 -17.72
N THR A 653 4.18 25.32 -18.42
CA THR A 653 4.57 24.61 -19.65
C THR A 653 4.19 25.35 -20.93
N GLY A 654 3.89 26.65 -20.86
CA GLY A 654 3.66 27.51 -22.02
C GLY A 654 2.21 27.70 -22.49
N LEU A 655 1.19 27.29 -21.73
CA LEU A 655 -0.22 27.40 -22.15
C LEU A 655 -0.57 28.82 -22.62
N SER A 656 -1.08 28.93 -23.86
CA SER A 656 -1.45 30.18 -24.55
C SER A 656 -0.33 31.21 -24.82
N LEU A 657 0.78 31.18 -24.06
CA LEU A 657 1.94 32.06 -24.21
C LEU A 657 2.92 31.51 -25.26
N GLU A 658 3.22 30.22 -25.19
CA GLU A 658 4.21 29.50 -25.97
C GLU A 658 3.60 28.16 -26.45
N PRO A 659 2.67 28.17 -27.44
CA PRO A 659 1.87 26.99 -27.78
C PRO A 659 2.70 25.88 -28.45
N ASN A 660 2.59 24.65 -27.94
CA ASN A 660 3.39 23.50 -28.39
C ASN A 660 2.93 22.83 -29.71
N GLY A 661 1.87 23.36 -30.35
CA GLY A 661 1.30 22.83 -31.59
C GLY A 661 0.19 21.79 -31.43
N TYR A 662 -0.14 21.38 -30.20
CA TYR A 662 -1.41 20.71 -29.90
C TYR A 662 -2.59 21.70 -29.96
N ASP A 663 -3.80 21.21 -30.25
CA ASP A 663 -5.01 22.04 -30.32
C ASP A 663 -5.69 22.12 -28.95
N HIS A 664 -5.39 23.19 -28.19
CA HIS A 664 -6.09 23.54 -26.95
C HIS A 664 -7.32 24.44 -27.19
N GLY A 665 -7.77 24.61 -28.43
CA GLY A 665 -8.80 25.58 -28.83
C GLY A 665 -8.24 26.93 -29.26
N ASP A 666 -9.12 27.90 -29.53
CA ASP A 666 -8.71 29.23 -30.01
C ASP A 666 -8.03 30.09 -28.92
N LYS A 667 -7.53 31.27 -29.32
CA LYS A 667 -6.79 32.16 -28.41
C LYS A 667 -7.64 32.61 -27.21
N SER A 668 -8.95 32.81 -27.36
CA SER A 668 -9.84 33.17 -26.25
C SER A 668 -10.08 32.00 -25.28
N VAL A 669 -10.15 30.76 -25.80
CA VAL A 669 -10.24 29.55 -24.97
C VAL A 669 -8.94 29.35 -24.18
N THR A 670 -7.79 29.47 -24.85
CA THR A 670 -6.48 29.24 -24.20
C THR A 670 -6.10 30.36 -23.23
N ASP A 671 -6.42 31.63 -23.50
CA ASP A 671 -6.25 32.72 -22.54
C ASP A 671 -7.16 32.53 -21.30
N LEU A 672 -8.38 32.03 -21.48
CA LEU A 672 -9.28 31.69 -20.37
C LEU A 672 -8.75 30.50 -19.54
N MET A 673 -8.23 29.45 -20.18
CA MET A 673 -7.61 28.32 -19.49
C MET A 673 -6.37 28.73 -18.69
N LEU A 674 -5.53 29.61 -19.25
CA LEU A 674 -4.36 30.17 -18.55
C LEU A 674 -4.78 31.00 -17.33
N SER A 675 -5.80 31.86 -17.48
CA SER A 675 -6.36 32.67 -16.40
C SER A 675 -6.96 31.79 -15.28
N SER A 676 -7.74 30.76 -15.64
CA SER A 676 -8.25 29.76 -14.69
C SER A 676 -7.14 29.02 -13.96
N SER A 677 -6.06 28.64 -14.66
CA SER A 677 -4.90 28.00 -14.04
C SER A 677 -4.18 28.93 -13.06
N ALA A 678 -4.06 30.22 -13.39
CA ALA A 678 -3.49 31.24 -12.50
C ALA A 678 -4.35 31.44 -11.24
N ASP A 679 -5.67 31.46 -11.35
CA ASP A 679 -6.58 31.53 -10.19
C ASP A 679 -6.46 30.27 -9.31
N HIS A 680 -6.39 29.07 -9.91
CA HIS A 680 -6.21 27.81 -9.17
C HIS A 680 -4.86 27.78 -8.43
N ILE A 681 -3.78 28.26 -9.07
CA ILE A 681 -2.46 28.38 -8.44
C ILE A 681 -2.49 29.37 -7.28
N GLN A 682 -3.14 30.53 -7.43
CA GLN A 682 -3.26 31.52 -6.35
C GLN A 682 -4.05 30.98 -5.14
N VAL A 683 -5.11 30.21 -5.37
CA VAL A 683 -5.84 29.52 -4.28
C VAL A 683 -4.97 28.44 -3.62
N GLY A 684 -4.22 27.64 -4.40
CA GLY A 684 -3.30 26.63 -3.88
C GLY A 684 -2.11 27.22 -3.09
N LEU A 685 -1.55 28.33 -3.56
CA LEU A 685 -0.53 29.14 -2.85
C LEU A 685 -1.09 29.64 -1.51
N ALA A 686 -2.33 30.13 -1.50
CA ALA A 686 -3.09 30.53 -0.32
C ALA A 686 -3.71 29.34 0.44
N ALA A 687 -2.93 28.28 0.61
CA ALA A 687 -3.25 27.09 1.42
C ALA A 687 -4.46 26.26 0.98
N ASN A 688 -4.94 26.46 -0.26
CA ASN A 688 -6.13 25.84 -0.83
C ASN A 688 -7.39 26.01 0.05
N LEU A 689 -7.43 27.10 0.83
CA LEU A 689 -8.47 27.37 1.83
C LEU A 689 -9.80 27.70 1.16
N LYS A 690 -10.86 27.03 1.60
CA LYS A 690 -12.20 27.20 1.02
C LYS A 690 -12.72 28.65 1.14
N ASP A 691 -12.37 29.35 2.23
CA ASP A 691 -12.86 30.68 2.57
C ASP A 691 -11.84 31.81 2.26
N PHE A 692 -10.67 31.51 1.68
CA PHE A 692 -9.74 32.54 1.21
C PHE A 692 -10.34 33.33 0.05
N ILE A 693 -10.26 34.67 0.07
CA ILE A 693 -10.86 35.54 -0.95
C ILE A 693 -9.79 36.02 -1.93
N LEU A 694 -9.94 35.64 -3.19
CA LEU A 694 -9.13 36.11 -4.32
C LEU A 694 -9.88 37.18 -5.11
N THR A 695 -9.17 38.19 -5.61
CA THR A 695 -9.68 39.12 -6.63
C THR A 695 -9.30 38.60 -8.01
N CYS A 696 -10.30 38.20 -8.80
CA CYS A 696 -10.10 37.66 -10.15
C CYS A 696 -9.66 38.76 -11.13
N GLN A 697 -9.21 38.36 -12.31
CA GLN A 697 -8.76 39.27 -13.39
C GLN A 697 -9.83 40.29 -13.84
N ASP A 698 -11.12 39.99 -13.69
CA ASP A 698 -12.25 40.88 -14.01
C ASP A 698 -12.60 41.87 -12.89
N GLY A 699 -11.89 41.82 -11.76
CA GLY A 699 -12.14 42.63 -10.56
C GLY A 699 -13.23 42.08 -9.63
N THR A 700 -13.84 40.93 -9.94
CA THR A 700 -14.75 40.24 -9.01
C THR A 700 -13.97 39.58 -7.87
N THR A 701 -14.59 39.49 -6.70
CA THR A 701 -14.02 38.73 -5.56
C THR A 701 -14.73 37.39 -5.43
N LYS A 702 -13.96 36.31 -5.27
CA LYS A 702 -14.46 34.94 -5.08
C LYS A 702 -13.71 34.27 -3.95
N LYS A 703 -14.39 33.37 -3.24
CA LYS A 703 -13.76 32.44 -2.30
C LYS A 703 -13.03 31.32 -3.03
N GLY A 704 -12.05 30.69 -2.38
CA GLY A 704 -11.39 29.47 -2.88
C GLY A 704 -12.37 28.35 -3.28
N SER A 705 -13.49 28.22 -2.56
CA SER A 705 -14.56 27.25 -2.88
C SER A 705 -15.43 27.62 -4.09
N GLU A 706 -15.37 28.87 -4.55
CA GLU A 706 -16.17 29.42 -5.66
C GLU A 706 -15.39 29.41 -7.00
N PHE A 707 -14.15 28.89 -6.98
CA PHE A 707 -13.44 28.39 -8.16
C PHE A 707 -13.69 26.88 -8.29
N TYR A 708 -13.83 26.39 -9.53
CA TYR A 708 -14.23 25.02 -9.81
C TYR A 708 -13.30 24.36 -10.83
N THR A 709 -12.99 23.08 -10.59
CA THR A 709 -12.34 22.19 -11.56
C THR A 709 -13.28 21.87 -12.73
N TYR A 710 -12.76 21.29 -13.81
CA TYR A 710 -13.54 20.93 -14.99
C TYR A 710 -14.67 19.92 -14.70
N ASP A 711 -14.51 19.06 -13.68
CA ASP A 711 -15.55 18.13 -13.20
C ASP A 711 -16.49 18.76 -12.15
N GLY A 712 -16.42 20.08 -11.93
CA GLY A 712 -17.36 20.85 -11.10
C GLY A 712 -17.09 20.79 -9.59
N LYS A 713 -15.98 20.21 -9.14
CA LYS A 713 -15.58 20.23 -7.72
C LYS A 713 -14.95 21.58 -7.36
N SER A 714 -15.13 22.03 -6.12
CA SER A 714 -14.44 23.22 -5.63
C SER A 714 -12.92 23.04 -5.63
N VAL A 715 -12.20 24.10 -5.97
CA VAL A 715 -10.74 24.16 -5.92
C VAL A 715 -10.28 24.22 -4.47
N GLY A 716 -10.62 25.30 -3.76
CA GLY A 716 -10.33 25.45 -2.33
C GLY A 716 -11.32 24.66 -1.48
N PHE A 717 -10.80 23.77 -0.63
CA PHE A 717 -11.60 22.87 0.20
C PHE A 717 -11.17 22.81 1.69
N THR A 718 -9.96 23.22 2.04
CA THR A 718 -9.42 23.09 3.41
C THR A 718 -9.95 24.15 4.38
N LEU A 719 -9.79 23.88 5.68
CA LEU A 719 -10.00 24.84 6.78
C LEU A 719 -8.67 25.32 7.39
N SER A 720 -7.55 24.64 7.14
CA SER A 720 -6.24 25.00 7.69
C SER A 720 -5.08 24.75 6.70
N PRO A 721 -4.00 25.56 6.74
CA PRO A 721 -2.72 25.28 6.08
C PRO A 721 -2.15 23.87 6.29
N VAL A 722 -2.48 23.21 7.40
CA VAL A 722 -1.98 21.85 7.73
C VAL A 722 -2.88 20.71 7.20
N GLU A 723 -3.82 21.01 6.32
CA GLU A 723 -4.75 20.04 5.71
C GLU A 723 -4.48 19.80 4.21
N ILE A 724 -3.47 20.47 3.66
CA ILE A 724 -3.08 20.39 2.26
C ILE A 724 -1.59 20.07 2.13
N VAL A 725 -1.22 19.35 1.07
CA VAL A 725 0.15 19.09 0.65
C VAL A 725 0.27 19.51 -0.81
N ASN A 726 0.97 20.61 -1.07
CA ASN A 726 1.21 21.11 -2.44
C ASN A 726 2.38 20.34 -3.08
N TYR A 727 2.24 19.99 -4.36
CA TYR A 727 3.24 19.23 -5.12
C TYR A 727 3.10 19.49 -6.62
N VAL A 728 4.18 19.22 -7.37
CA VAL A 728 4.24 19.21 -8.85
C VAL A 728 4.97 17.97 -9.40
N SER A 729 5.41 17.09 -8.51
CA SER A 729 6.09 15.82 -8.77
C SER A 729 5.86 14.89 -7.60
N ALA A 730 5.80 13.60 -7.90
CA ALA A 730 5.78 12.47 -6.97
C ALA A 730 6.39 11.27 -7.71
N HIS A 731 6.43 10.11 -7.08
CA HIS A 731 6.84 8.85 -7.70
C HIS A 731 5.87 8.38 -8.81
N ASP A 732 4.60 8.77 -8.75
CA ASP A 732 3.57 8.39 -9.71
C ASP A 732 3.48 9.37 -10.91
N ASN A 733 3.13 8.83 -12.08
CA ASN A 733 3.12 9.54 -13.38
C ASN A 733 4.52 9.96 -13.86
N GLU A 734 4.61 10.87 -14.82
CA GLU A 734 5.89 11.32 -15.39
C GLU A 734 6.59 12.37 -14.49
N THR A 735 7.93 12.32 -14.44
CA THR A 735 8.71 13.24 -13.59
C THR A 735 8.53 14.71 -14.02
N LEU A 736 8.82 15.66 -13.12
CA LEU A 736 8.73 17.09 -13.44
C LEU A 736 9.58 17.49 -14.66
N PHE A 737 10.73 16.84 -14.87
CA PHE A 737 11.58 17.12 -16.03
C PHE A 737 10.98 16.57 -17.33
N ASP A 738 10.42 15.36 -17.28
CA ASP A 738 9.84 14.69 -18.44
C ASP A 738 8.52 15.36 -18.86
N ILE A 739 7.63 15.65 -17.90
CA ILE A 739 6.34 16.29 -18.18
C ILE A 739 6.52 17.71 -18.75
N ILE A 740 7.52 18.47 -18.29
CA ILE A 740 7.90 19.76 -18.89
C ILE A 740 8.51 19.55 -20.29
N SER A 741 9.35 18.52 -20.46
CA SER A 741 9.96 18.22 -21.77
C SER A 741 8.96 17.73 -22.82
N MET A 742 7.88 17.06 -22.43
CA MET A 742 6.78 16.66 -23.31
C MET A 742 5.81 17.80 -23.63
N LYS A 743 5.50 18.67 -22.65
CA LYS A 743 4.47 19.70 -22.80
C LYS A 743 4.98 21.00 -23.41
N THR A 744 6.26 21.35 -23.25
CA THR A 744 6.83 22.57 -23.84
C THR A 744 7.04 22.44 -25.36
N PRO A 745 7.00 23.54 -26.14
CA PRO A 745 7.46 23.54 -27.52
C PRO A 745 8.83 22.86 -27.71
N MET A 746 8.98 22.12 -28.81
CA MET A 746 10.15 21.27 -29.06
C MET A 746 11.45 22.08 -29.18
N GLU A 747 11.35 23.32 -29.67
CA GLU A 747 12.43 24.29 -29.89
C GLU A 747 13.05 24.89 -28.62
N HIS A 748 12.42 24.73 -27.44
CA HIS A 748 13.02 25.20 -26.18
C HIS A 748 14.35 24.50 -25.89
N SER A 749 15.30 25.27 -25.36
CA SER A 749 16.57 24.72 -24.89
C SER A 749 16.40 23.97 -23.57
N VAL A 750 17.38 23.14 -23.23
CA VAL A 750 17.43 22.49 -21.91
C VAL A 750 17.54 23.54 -20.79
N ASP A 751 18.24 24.65 -21.03
CA ASP A 751 18.32 25.79 -20.09
C ASP A 751 16.96 26.43 -19.81
N ASP A 752 16.08 26.53 -20.81
CA ASP A 752 14.71 27.04 -20.64
C ASP A 752 13.87 26.05 -19.83
N ARG A 753 13.92 24.75 -20.18
CA ARG A 753 13.21 23.69 -19.43
C ARG A 753 13.71 23.57 -17.99
N CYS A 754 15.00 23.78 -17.72
CA CYS A 754 15.56 23.88 -16.37
C CYS A 754 15.00 25.08 -15.59
N ARG A 755 14.77 26.23 -16.24
CA ARG A 755 14.11 27.39 -15.61
C ARG A 755 12.63 27.12 -15.31
N MET A 756 11.94 26.39 -16.19
CA MET A 756 10.55 25.95 -15.97
C MET A 756 10.46 24.96 -14.80
N ASN A 757 11.38 23.98 -14.71
CA ASN A 757 11.49 23.07 -13.56
C ASN A 757 11.69 23.84 -12.24
N HIS A 758 12.61 24.81 -12.24
CA HIS A 758 12.84 25.69 -11.10
C HIS A 758 11.60 26.55 -10.76
N LEU A 759 10.84 27.01 -11.76
CA LEU A 759 9.61 27.78 -11.52
C LEU A 759 8.51 26.94 -10.89
N ALA A 760 8.26 25.72 -11.39
CA ALA A 760 7.26 24.81 -10.84
C ALA A 760 7.57 24.43 -9.38
N THR A 761 8.81 24.06 -9.08
CA THR A 761 9.26 23.81 -7.69
C THR A 761 9.22 25.07 -6.82
N SER A 762 9.53 26.25 -7.36
CA SER A 762 9.43 27.52 -6.62
C SER A 762 7.98 27.89 -6.25
N ILE A 763 7.00 27.60 -7.11
CA ILE A 763 5.57 27.83 -6.81
C ILE A 763 5.16 27.00 -5.59
N VAL A 764 5.63 25.75 -5.51
CA VAL A 764 5.33 24.82 -4.42
C VAL A 764 6.09 25.22 -3.13
N ALA A 765 7.40 25.42 -3.21
CA ALA A 765 8.27 25.74 -2.06
C ALA A 765 8.05 27.14 -1.44
N LEU A 766 7.34 28.04 -2.14
CA LEU A 766 6.96 29.37 -1.64
C LEU A 766 5.46 29.49 -1.33
N SER A 767 4.73 28.37 -1.33
CA SER A 767 3.33 28.32 -0.89
C SER A 767 3.18 28.43 0.64
N GLN A 768 1.99 28.74 1.15
CA GLN A 768 1.74 28.97 2.60
C GLN A 768 1.71 27.68 3.45
N VAL A 769 2.17 26.54 2.94
CA VAL A 769 1.78 25.20 3.40
C VAL A 769 2.88 24.16 3.23
N LEU A 770 2.60 22.97 3.75
CA LEU A 770 3.40 21.79 3.52
C LEU A 770 3.53 21.48 2.03
N PHE A 771 4.72 21.03 1.65
CA PHE A 771 5.02 20.67 0.28
C PHE A 771 5.85 19.41 0.16
N VAL A 772 5.71 18.73 -0.98
CA VAL A 772 6.61 17.68 -1.48
C VAL A 772 7.42 18.24 -2.65
N LEU A 773 8.73 17.94 -2.68
CA LEU A 773 9.65 18.20 -3.79
C LEU A 773 9.96 16.90 -4.54
#